data_AF-A0A6A5W7B7-F1
#
_entry.id   AF-A0A6A5W7B7-F1
#
_cell.length_a   1.000
_cell.length_b   1.000
_cell.length_c   1.000
_cell.angle_alpha   90.00
_cell.angle_beta   90.00
_cell.angle_gamma   90.00
#
_symmetry.space_group_name_H-M   'P 1'
#
loop_
_entity.id
_entity.type
_entity.pdbx_description
1 polymer ?
#
loop_
_entity_poly.entity_id
_entity_poly.type
_entity_poly.pdbx_seq_one_letter_code
_entity_poly.pdbx_strand_id
1 'polypeptide(L)'
;MTSDIGRWELSQRQFDANWGYQYPALQLHGLKTRTSPVVTRTRVARYGSLPSAQRPSSSGGEKMVLPSRSLGPPRRAESYSHPTTLEEFRTHRRWPPAGCRQDDQLEAEEAEDVICAGASSFKGYSDEVPGAPPGYHRFYAVMESEHQARTDRTTCQQNAYKDNSLNLTGPAESEFPWHSLDQPCMAYAFGKSAGTTTLNYFVSKSGNILPPTIFVDEVKPRKLKLLPILDRLQRLEHGLEEDDPEEMYRYLYSTLIEDPERYGDHPHYEMEQQIADLITVLSSPSWIDFSSPKNQVIAKYFDAPDQSKKQEFFHQLLLSVELYLRIHSASRPEKAMRKLLIKLPPPIAWDLAVAQRWLENMSITKQRLSNTQSTFSFELKSKTRQKEALRIFAETLKWPNMDEIEYVLEETDKNEKPVEDRSADAMSWFSGMVLPGRTLPWLIMNSLIDCDRDTGECLRYLTHMQPASGFQYRANTYWSASCIIGKVLGAARGVTQIAGWIGPCIYTPDLKRTECVRIRKQESPDPKLTPKDVESMEVRSNPLGPKETSYPVDDYEVPMVDRDDVTDIIRMEKLSFVPAKEQPANSRQGPGAPLLFDAAIFFACGGESWPMKLTYDVDFVNAFPCHQGPHVLFYDFSYRAIKIDEGLVDLHDWGRQSGRTSRPCSARSSPGKKSMTLTTTNQLAHMQVKQVLVIEALGVSDNEVFARAWCAHHGHSAIVANVKETCMACAIREAYAACVSVVIFTEGGKEEERDKGIYG
;
A
#
# COMPACT_ATOMS: atom_id res chain seq x y z
N MET A 1 -14.30 3.87 -62.51
CA MET A 1 -13.76 2.59 -62.99
C MET A 1 -12.33 2.47 -62.48
N THR A 2 -12.06 1.40 -61.70
CA THR A 2 -10.78 0.64 -61.56
C THR A 2 -9.47 1.43 -61.31
N SER A 3 -8.84 1.43 -60.13
CA SER A 3 -8.16 0.35 -59.33
C SER A 3 -6.62 0.30 -59.54
N ASP A 4 -5.95 -0.06 -58.44
CA ASP A 4 -4.54 -0.51 -58.23
C ASP A 4 -3.46 0.56 -57.96
N ILE A 5 -2.75 0.62 -56.81
CA ILE A 5 -2.08 -0.30 -55.84
C ILE A 5 -0.55 -0.39 -56.05
N GLY A 6 0.19 -0.20 -54.94
CA GLY A 6 1.55 -0.70 -54.67
C GLY A 6 2.64 0.39 -54.75
N ARG A 7 3.59 0.57 -53.83
CA ARG A 7 4.10 -0.14 -52.64
C ARG A 7 4.80 0.94 -51.78
N TRP A 8 4.66 0.90 -50.45
CA TRP A 8 5.59 1.58 -49.55
C TRP A 8 6.23 0.54 -48.63
N GLU A 9 7.56 0.45 -48.74
CA GLU A 9 8.42 -0.49 -48.01
C GLU A 9 8.47 -0.14 -46.51
N LEU A 10 8.40 -1.18 -45.68
CA LEU A 10 8.59 -1.15 -44.24
C LEU A 10 10.06 -0.83 -43.92
N SER A 11 10.32 0.35 -43.36
CA SER A 11 11.63 0.65 -42.77
C SER A 11 11.80 -0.11 -41.45
N GLN A 12 12.70 -1.10 -41.41
CA GLN A 12 13.29 -1.61 -40.18
C GLN A 12 13.87 -0.45 -39.37
N ARG A 13 13.34 -0.20 -38.17
CA ARG A 13 13.96 0.71 -37.20
C ARG A 13 14.85 -0.10 -36.26
N GLN A 14 16.05 0.43 -36.08
CA GLN A 14 17.22 -0.17 -35.44
C GLN A 14 16.96 -0.62 -34.00
N PHE A 15 17.39 -1.85 -33.70
CA PHE A 15 17.66 -2.30 -32.34
C PHE A 15 18.84 -1.49 -31.77
N ASP A 16 18.64 -0.88 -30.59
CA ASP A 16 19.70 -0.21 -29.83
C ASP A 16 20.76 -1.25 -29.39
N ALA A 17 21.96 -1.15 -29.96
CA ALA A 17 23.07 -2.10 -29.84
C ALA A 17 23.74 -2.19 -28.44
N ASN A 18 23.16 -1.60 -27.40
CA ASN A 18 23.76 -1.54 -26.06
C ASN A 18 23.52 -2.78 -25.18
N TRP A 19 22.86 -3.82 -25.70
CA TRP A 19 22.48 -5.03 -24.94
C TRP A 19 23.16 -6.32 -25.43
N GLY A 20 24.21 -6.22 -26.27
CA GLY A 20 24.95 -7.39 -26.79
C GLY A 20 25.96 -7.96 -25.79
N TYR A 21 25.86 -9.26 -25.51
CA TYR A 21 26.76 -10.03 -24.65
C TYR A 21 28.11 -10.34 -25.31
N GLN A 22 29.21 -10.29 -24.54
CA GLN A 22 30.47 -10.98 -24.81
C GLN A 22 30.81 -11.90 -23.64
N TYR A 23 30.97 -13.19 -23.89
CA TYR A 23 31.65 -14.13 -22.99
C TYR A 23 32.68 -14.94 -23.80
N PRO A 24 33.92 -15.13 -23.29
CA PRO A 24 34.81 -16.18 -23.75
C PRO A 24 34.57 -17.48 -22.96
N ALA A 25 34.45 -18.58 -23.70
CA ALA A 25 34.23 -19.93 -23.17
C ALA A 25 35.46 -20.45 -22.39
N LEU A 26 35.23 -21.04 -21.21
CA LEU A 26 36.19 -21.87 -20.50
C LEU A 26 35.62 -23.29 -20.34
N GLN A 27 36.32 -24.24 -20.94
CA GLN A 27 36.12 -25.69 -20.80
C GLN A 27 36.51 -26.13 -19.39
N LEU A 28 35.70 -26.99 -18.76
CA LEU A 28 36.08 -27.69 -17.54
C LEU A 28 35.82 -29.20 -17.67
N HIS A 29 36.92 -29.91 -17.45
CA HIS A 29 37.09 -31.36 -17.50
C HIS A 29 36.15 -32.10 -16.54
N GLY A 30 35.58 -33.19 -17.04
CA GLY A 30 34.83 -34.15 -16.24
C GLY A 30 35.72 -35.00 -15.33
N LEU A 31 35.24 -35.23 -14.12
CA LEU A 31 35.70 -36.29 -13.23
C LEU A 31 34.52 -37.19 -12.88
N LYS A 32 34.63 -38.45 -13.32
CA LYS A 32 33.75 -39.57 -12.97
C LYS A 32 34.18 -40.16 -11.63
N THR A 33 33.22 -40.44 -10.75
CA THR A 33 33.36 -41.52 -9.76
C THR A 33 32.07 -42.34 -9.70
N ARG A 34 32.27 -43.63 -9.45
CA ARG A 34 31.42 -44.78 -9.78
C ARG A 34 30.86 -45.38 -8.47
N THR A 35 29.84 -46.25 -8.60
CA THR A 35 29.46 -47.39 -7.71
C THR A 35 28.80 -47.05 -6.36
N SER A 36 27.72 -47.66 -5.85
CA SER A 36 26.88 -48.85 -6.16
C SER A 36 25.58 -48.80 -5.31
N PRO A 37 24.51 -49.56 -5.65
CA PRO A 37 23.24 -49.55 -4.92
C PRO A 37 23.18 -50.64 -3.83
N VAL A 38 22.52 -50.36 -2.71
CA VAL A 38 22.11 -51.37 -1.73
C VAL A 38 20.59 -51.43 -1.70
N VAL A 39 20.07 -52.59 -2.11
CA VAL A 39 18.67 -52.98 -2.04
C VAL A 39 18.47 -53.81 -0.76
N THR A 40 17.51 -53.44 0.07
CA THR A 40 16.85 -54.40 0.97
C THR A 40 15.35 -54.14 0.99
N ARG A 41 14.61 -55.19 0.68
CA ARG A 41 13.15 -55.29 0.57
C ARG A 41 12.71 -56.20 1.70
N THR A 42 11.70 -55.82 2.49
CA THR A 42 10.95 -56.79 3.31
C THR A 42 9.48 -56.41 3.45
N ARG A 43 8.66 -57.46 3.45
CA ARG A 43 7.20 -57.55 3.25
C ARG A 43 6.40 -57.38 4.56
N VAL A 44 5.22 -56.76 4.43
CA VAL A 44 3.86 -57.19 4.85
C VAL A 44 3.65 -57.79 6.25
N ALA A 45 2.71 -57.19 7.00
CA ALA A 45 1.69 -57.92 7.77
C ALA A 45 0.41 -57.06 7.97
N ARG A 46 -0.76 -57.60 7.59
CA ARG A 46 -2.11 -57.16 7.97
C ARG A 46 -2.73 -58.24 8.86
N TYR A 47 -3.40 -57.84 9.94
CA TYR A 47 -4.48 -58.51 10.68
C TYR A 47 -5.19 -57.37 11.45
N GLY A 48 -6.51 -57.22 11.58
CA GLY A 48 -7.67 -58.00 11.18
C GLY A 48 -8.80 -57.80 12.22
N SER A 49 -9.94 -57.22 11.81
CA SER A 49 -11.36 -57.47 12.25
C SER A 49 -11.78 -57.37 13.75
N LEU A 50 -13.00 -56.99 14.20
CA LEU A 50 -14.38 -56.59 13.74
C LEU A 50 -15.24 -56.39 15.06
N PRO A 51 -16.60 -56.28 15.16
CA PRO A 51 -17.74 -55.86 14.28
C PRO A 51 -18.90 -55.03 14.95
N SER A 52 -19.94 -54.72 14.13
CA SER A 52 -21.38 -54.44 14.42
C SER A 52 -21.83 -52.97 14.23
N ALA A 53 -22.99 -52.61 13.66
CA ALA A 53 -24.23 -53.35 13.43
C ALA A 53 -25.08 -52.85 12.22
N GLN A 54 -25.76 -53.82 11.60
CA GLN A 54 -27.12 -53.88 11.05
C GLN A 54 -27.75 -52.73 10.22
N ARG A 55 -28.14 -53.14 9.01
CA ARG A 55 -29.16 -52.58 8.11
C ARG A 55 -30.54 -53.16 8.45
N PRO A 56 -31.65 -52.49 8.09
CA PRO A 56 -32.79 -53.23 7.57
C PRO A 56 -33.39 -52.64 6.27
N SER A 57 -34.17 -53.47 5.57
CA SER A 57 -34.94 -53.16 4.36
C SER A 57 -36.35 -53.75 4.44
N SER A 58 -37.30 -53.06 3.78
CA SER A 58 -38.68 -53.47 3.37
C SER A 58 -39.74 -53.57 4.50
N SER A 59 -41.06 -53.31 4.35
CA SER A 59 -41.98 -53.00 3.22
C SER A 59 -43.38 -52.61 3.77
N GLY A 60 -44.18 -51.88 2.96
CA GLY A 60 -45.65 -51.72 3.07
C GLY A 60 -46.10 -50.44 3.78
N GLY A 61 -47.09 -49.64 3.35
CA GLY A 61 -48.03 -49.66 2.24
C GLY A 61 -48.98 -48.46 2.43
N GLU A 62 -49.60 -48.03 1.32
CA GLU A 62 -50.76 -47.14 1.23
C GLU A 62 -50.61 -45.60 1.17
N LYS A 63 -51.52 -45.06 0.35
CA LYS A 63 -51.52 -43.77 -0.32
C LYS A 63 -52.12 -42.68 0.57
N MET A 64 -51.38 -41.60 0.79
CA MET A 64 -51.96 -40.28 1.03
C MET A 64 -51.23 -39.25 0.19
N VAL A 65 -51.98 -38.66 -0.74
CA VAL A 65 -51.61 -37.48 -1.52
C VAL A 65 -51.64 -36.28 -0.57
N LEU A 66 -50.48 -35.65 -0.35
CA LEU A 66 -50.35 -34.34 0.28
C LEU A 66 -49.19 -33.57 -0.40
N PRO A 67 -49.25 -32.23 -0.44
CA PRO A 67 -48.82 -31.41 -1.58
C PRO A 67 -47.30 -31.22 -1.67
N SER A 68 -46.82 -30.88 -2.86
CA SER A 68 -45.47 -30.36 -3.10
C SER A 68 -45.08 -29.35 -2.02
N ARG A 69 -44.14 -29.74 -1.15
CA ARG A 69 -43.40 -28.78 -0.34
C ARG A 69 -42.58 -27.93 -1.30
N SER A 70 -42.88 -26.64 -1.38
CA SER A 70 -41.88 -25.69 -1.86
C SER A 70 -40.71 -25.76 -0.89
N LEU A 71 -39.54 -26.13 -1.40
CA LEU A 71 -38.28 -25.86 -0.72
C LEU A 71 -38.13 -24.33 -0.76
N GLY A 72 -38.47 -23.66 0.35
CA GLY A 72 -38.19 -22.24 0.50
C GLY A 72 -36.68 -21.98 0.36
N PRO A 73 -36.27 -20.80 -0.12
CA PRO A 73 -34.86 -20.47 -0.28
C PRO A 73 -34.17 -20.48 1.09
N PRO A 74 -32.87 -20.83 1.17
CA PRO A 74 -32.17 -20.82 2.43
C PRO A 74 -32.05 -19.37 2.92
N ARG A 75 -32.76 -19.02 4.00
CA ARG A 75 -32.47 -17.82 4.78
C ARG A 75 -31.03 -17.93 5.30
N ARG A 76 -30.09 -17.28 4.63
CA ARG A 76 -28.64 -17.37 4.93
C ARG A 76 -27.99 -16.00 5.12
N ALA A 77 -28.77 -14.97 5.45
CA ALA A 77 -28.24 -13.62 5.67
C ALA A 77 -27.39 -13.48 6.95
N GLU A 78 -27.42 -14.46 7.86
CA GLU A 78 -26.72 -14.39 9.15
C GLU A 78 -25.40 -15.18 9.20
N SER A 79 -24.97 -15.86 8.13
CA SER A 79 -23.75 -16.69 8.13
C SER A 79 -22.56 -16.11 7.33
N TYR A 80 -22.53 -14.80 7.09
CA TYR A 80 -21.50 -14.12 6.30
C TYR A 80 -20.17 -13.88 7.03
N SER A 81 -20.04 -14.27 8.31
CA SER A 81 -18.85 -13.98 9.13
C SER A 81 -17.62 -14.85 8.82
N HIS A 82 -17.79 -15.96 8.08
CA HIS A 82 -16.69 -16.86 7.74
C HIS A 82 -16.62 -17.10 6.23
N PRO A 83 -15.56 -16.66 5.54
CA PRO A 83 -15.36 -16.97 4.13
C PRO A 83 -15.12 -18.47 4.00
N THR A 84 -16.10 -19.18 3.44
CA THR A 84 -15.89 -20.55 2.97
C THR A 84 -15.00 -20.49 1.73
N THR A 85 -14.05 -21.42 1.61
CA THR A 85 -13.11 -21.40 0.49
C THR A 85 -13.86 -21.50 -0.84
N LEU A 86 -13.49 -20.70 -1.84
CA LEU A 86 -14.16 -20.73 -3.16
C LEU A 86 -14.07 -22.13 -3.80
N GLU A 87 -13.08 -22.94 -3.42
CA GLU A 87 -12.93 -24.33 -3.88
C GLU A 87 -14.16 -25.20 -3.60
N GLU A 88 -14.85 -24.98 -2.48
CA GLU A 88 -16.06 -25.75 -2.14
C GLU A 88 -17.26 -25.36 -3.01
N PHE A 89 -17.35 -24.12 -3.49
CA PHE A 89 -18.53 -23.63 -4.24
C PHE A 89 -18.37 -23.67 -5.76
N ARG A 90 -17.13 -23.75 -6.26
CA ARG A 90 -16.82 -23.81 -7.70
C ARG A 90 -17.45 -24.97 -8.45
N THR A 91 -17.70 -26.11 -7.78
CA THR A 91 -18.34 -27.29 -8.41
C THR A 91 -19.85 -27.30 -8.26
N HIS A 92 -20.43 -26.40 -7.45
CA HIS A 92 -21.84 -26.46 -7.04
C HIS A 92 -22.70 -25.33 -7.59
N ARG A 93 -22.15 -24.13 -7.85
CA ARG A 93 -22.91 -23.07 -8.52
C ARG A 93 -23.05 -23.39 -10.01
N ARG A 94 -24.30 -23.57 -10.46
CA ARG A 94 -24.67 -23.72 -11.87
C ARG A 94 -25.46 -22.50 -12.29
N TRP A 95 -25.19 -22.01 -13.50
CA TRP A 95 -25.99 -21.01 -14.18
C TRP A 95 -26.54 -21.62 -15.47
N PRO A 96 -27.84 -21.47 -15.79
CA PRO A 96 -28.92 -20.83 -15.03
C PRO A 96 -29.17 -21.40 -13.62
N PRO A 97 -29.82 -20.65 -12.71
CA PRO A 97 -30.22 -21.14 -11.39
C PRO A 97 -31.12 -22.38 -11.48
N ALA A 98 -31.09 -23.24 -10.46
CA ALA A 98 -31.87 -24.47 -10.48
C ALA A 98 -33.38 -24.18 -10.55
N GLY A 99 -34.03 -24.65 -11.63
CA GLY A 99 -35.45 -24.40 -11.88
C GLY A 99 -35.72 -23.30 -12.89
N CYS A 100 -34.70 -22.51 -13.26
CA CYS A 100 -34.75 -21.52 -14.33
C CYS A 100 -34.18 -22.11 -15.63
N ARG A 101 -34.77 -21.72 -16.75
CA ARG A 101 -34.25 -21.92 -18.10
C ARG A 101 -33.42 -20.71 -18.53
N GLN A 102 -32.67 -20.86 -19.62
CA GLN A 102 -31.84 -19.79 -20.16
C GLN A 102 -32.68 -18.63 -20.74
N ASP A 103 -33.88 -18.93 -21.22
CA ASP A 103 -34.87 -17.97 -21.74
C ASP A 103 -35.75 -17.32 -20.66
N ASP A 104 -35.59 -17.71 -19.39
CA ASP A 104 -36.36 -17.14 -18.29
C ASP A 104 -35.86 -15.72 -17.92
N GLN A 105 -36.74 -14.95 -17.27
CA GLN A 105 -36.43 -13.64 -16.71
C GLN A 105 -36.65 -13.69 -15.19
N LEU A 106 -35.68 -13.16 -14.45
CA LEU A 106 -35.74 -13.03 -13.00
C LEU A 106 -36.37 -11.68 -12.63
N GLU A 107 -37.29 -11.68 -11.67
CA GLU A 107 -37.78 -10.43 -11.07
C GLU A 107 -36.67 -9.78 -10.23
N ALA A 108 -36.73 -8.47 -10.01
CA ALA A 108 -35.65 -7.73 -9.36
C ALA A 108 -35.25 -8.27 -7.96
N GLU A 109 -36.20 -8.71 -7.14
CA GLU A 109 -35.93 -9.28 -5.81
C GLU A 109 -35.23 -10.65 -5.93
N GLU A 110 -35.67 -11.50 -6.86
CA GLU A 110 -35.06 -12.80 -7.12
C GLU A 110 -33.65 -12.65 -7.72
N ALA A 111 -33.46 -11.69 -8.62
CA ALA A 111 -32.18 -11.37 -9.22
C ALA A 111 -31.17 -10.90 -8.17
N GLU A 112 -31.56 -10.01 -7.25
CA GLU A 112 -30.71 -9.55 -6.15
C GLU A 112 -30.25 -10.73 -5.27
N ASP A 113 -31.17 -11.62 -4.89
CA ASP A 113 -30.87 -12.78 -4.04
C ASP A 113 -29.95 -13.80 -4.71
N VAL A 114 -30.05 -13.99 -6.02
CA VAL A 114 -29.29 -15.02 -6.75
C VAL A 114 -27.96 -14.48 -7.29
N ILE A 115 -27.96 -13.27 -7.84
CA ILE A 115 -26.83 -12.66 -8.55
C ILE A 115 -25.93 -11.89 -7.58
N CYS A 116 -26.49 -11.08 -6.67
CA CYS A 116 -25.72 -10.21 -5.78
C CYS A 116 -25.22 -10.90 -4.52
N ALA A 117 -25.85 -12.00 -4.10
CA ALA A 117 -25.45 -12.70 -2.87
C ALA A 117 -23.96 -13.12 -2.89
N GLY A 118 -23.18 -12.52 -1.99
CA GLY A 118 -21.74 -12.79 -1.82
C GLY A 118 -20.82 -12.06 -2.81
N ALA A 119 -21.38 -11.37 -3.79
CA ALA A 119 -20.64 -10.59 -4.77
C ALA A 119 -19.97 -9.35 -4.14
N SER A 120 -18.90 -8.86 -4.77
CA SER A 120 -18.27 -7.60 -4.37
C SER A 120 -18.88 -6.41 -5.13
N SER A 121 -19.22 -5.34 -4.41
CA SER A 121 -19.70 -4.04 -4.92
C SER A 121 -19.03 -2.90 -4.14
N PHE A 122 -18.59 -1.87 -4.87
CA PHE A 122 -17.73 -0.81 -4.32
C PHE A 122 -18.42 0.54 -4.38
N LYS A 123 -18.34 1.31 -3.28
CA LYS A 123 -18.87 2.66 -3.19
C LYS A 123 -17.74 3.68 -3.11
N GLY A 124 -17.79 4.67 -3.98
CA GLY A 124 -16.83 5.77 -3.98
C GLY A 124 -17.35 7.01 -3.27
N TYR A 125 -16.45 7.73 -2.61
CA TYR A 125 -16.72 9.00 -1.94
C TYR A 125 -15.75 10.07 -2.44
N SER A 126 -16.25 11.29 -2.62
CA SER A 126 -15.48 12.45 -3.04
C SER A 126 -15.75 13.62 -2.09
N ASP A 127 -14.75 13.96 -1.28
CA ASP A 127 -14.86 15.02 -0.27
C ASP A 127 -13.99 16.22 -0.67
N GLU A 128 -14.52 17.43 -0.52
CA GLU A 128 -13.69 18.63 -0.65
C GLU A 128 -12.68 18.73 0.50
N VAL A 129 -11.45 19.14 0.17
CA VAL A 129 -10.40 19.32 1.17
C VAL A 129 -10.70 20.55 2.02
N PRO A 130 -10.87 20.42 3.35
CA PRO A 130 -11.16 21.54 4.22
C PRO A 130 -10.06 22.61 4.14
N GLY A 131 -10.46 23.89 3.99
CA GLY A 131 -9.55 25.03 3.94
C GLY A 131 -8.76 25.21 2.64
N ALA A 132 -8.94 24.31 1.65
CA ALA A 132 -8.36 24.47 0.32
C ALA A 132 -9.28 25.30 -0.60
N PRO A 133 -8.75 25.92 -1.67
CA PRO A 133 -9.59 26.52 -2.72
C PRO A 133 -10.55 25.48 -3.35
N PRO A 134 -11.67 25.93 -3.97
CA PRO A 134 -12.57 25.03 -4.68
C PRO A 134 -11.85 24.19 -5.75
N GLY A 135 -12.24 22.92 -5.89
CA GLY A 135 -11.65 21.98 -6.86
C GLY A 135 -10.59 21.04 -6.29
N TYR A 136 -10.32 21.09 -4.98
CA TYR A 136 -9.47 20.12 -4.29
C TYR A 136 -10.33 19.05 -3.62
N HIS A 137 -10.26 17.83 -4.14
CA HIS A 137 -11.03 16.70 -3.63
C HIS A 137 -10.13 15.56 -3.16
N ARG A 138 -10.57 14.86 -2.10
CA ARG A 138 -10.07 13.56 -1.65
C ARG A 138 -11.04 12.50 -2.14
N PHE A 139 -10.48 11.38 -2.57
CA PHE A 139 -11.26 10.24 -3.04
C PHE A 139 -11.07 9.05 -2.12
N TYR A 140 -12.14 8.30 -1.93
CA TYR A 140 -12.14 7.05 -1.18
C TYR A 140 -12.97 6.02 -1.92
N ALA A 141 -12.63 4.75 -1.73
CA ALA A 141 -13.45 3.62 -2.14
C ALA A 141 -13.63 2.67 -0.97
N VAL A 142 -14.87 2.28 -0.69
CA VAL A 142 -15.23 1.40 0.42
C VAL A 142 -16.13 0.28 -0.08
N MET A 143 -15.99 -0.89 0.51
CA MET A 143 -16.86 -2.03 0.30
C MET A 143 -18.04 -1.98 1.27
N GLU A 144 -19.27 -2.16 0.79
CA GLU A 144 -20.48 -2.08 1.65
C GLU A 144 -20.52 -3.15 2.76
N SER A 145 -19.82 -4.27 2.57
CA SER A 145 -19.78 -5.42 3.49
C SER A 145 -18.35 -5.89 3.78
N GLU A 146 -17.45 -4.94 4.10
CA GLU A 146 -16.11 -5.28 4.60
C GLU A 146 -16.19 -5.94 5.99
N HIS A 147 -15.40 -7.00 6.19
CA HIS A 147 -15.25 -7.70 7.47
C HIS A 147 -13.77 -8.05 7.66
N GLN A 148 -13.32 -8.27 8.89
CA GLN A 148 -11.93 -8.63 9.20
C GLN A 148 -11.39 -9.86 8.41
N ALA A 149 -12.28 -10.75 7.95
CA ALA A 149 -11.91 -11.94 7.17
C ALA A 149 -12.07 -11.74 5.64
N ARG A 150 -12.68 -10.62 5.22
CA ARG A 150 -12.96 -10.25 3.84
C ARG A 150 -12.47 -8.82 3.63
N THR A 151 -11.17 -8.70 3.39
CA THR A 151 -10.49 -7.43 3.15
C THR A 151 -9.37 -7.64 2.12
N ASP A 152 -9.06 -6.60 1.35
CA ASP A 152 -7.92 -6.56 0.43
C ASP A 152 -6.62 -6.10 1.13
N ARG A 153 -6.70 -5.67 2.40
CA ARG A 153 -5.59 -5.19 3.22
C ARG A 153 -4.68 -6.33 3.70
N THR A 154 -3.39 -6.03 3.83
CA THR A 154 -2.45 -6.89 4.56
C THR A 154 -2.76 -6.89 6.06
N THR A 155 -2.53 -8.03 6.73
CA THR A 155 -2.61 -8.09 8.19
C THR A 155 -1.41 -7.39 8.83
N CYS A 156 -1.68 -6.63 9.89
CA CYS A 156 -0.62 -5.93 10.62
C CYS A 156 -0.14 -6.79 11.80
N GLN A 157 1.10 -7.30 11.70
CA GLN A 157 1.67 -8.22 12.69
C GLN A 157 2.00 -7.54 14.03
N GLN A 158 2.40 -6.26 14.00
CA GLN A 158 2.83 -5.51 15.18
C GLN A 158 2.17 -4.14 15.22
N ASN A 159 1.73 -3.71 16.41
CA ASN A 159 1.09 -2.41 16.58
C ASN A 159 2.01 -1.23 16.20
N ALA A 160 3.33 -1.38 16.34
CA ALA A 160 4.31 -0.38 15.90
C ALA A 160 4.21 -0.03 14.41
N TYR A 161 3.81 -0.97 13.55
CA TYR A 161 3.66 -0.69 12.11
C TYR A 161 2.42 0.13 11.79
N LYS A 162 1.43 0.17 12.70
CA LYS A 162 0.21 0.99 12.55
C LYS A 162 0.49 2.47 12.78
N ASP A 163 1.66 2.82 13.32
CA ASP A 163 2.03 4.22 13.58
C ASP A 163 2.20 5.05 12.29
N ASN A 164 2.19 4.41 11.12
CA ASN A 164 2.20 5.05 9.81
C ASN A 164 0.87 5.74 9.46
N SER A 165 -0.18 5.61 10.27
CA SER A 165 -1.47 6.24 10.06
C SER A 165 -1.98 6.77 11.40
N LEU A 166 -2.77 7.86 11.37
CA LEU A 166 -3.29 8.49 12.58
C LEU A 166 -4.71 9.02 12.36
N ASN A 167 -5.66 8.47 13.11
CA ASN A 167 -7.02 8.97 13.18
C ASN A 167 -7.10 10.19 14.10
N LEU A 168 -7.39 11.38 13.55
CA LEU A 168 -7.61 12.58 14.36
C LEU A 168 -9.11 12.83 14.65
N THR A 169 -10.00 12.51 13.72
CA THR A 169 -11.41 12.94 13.78
C THR A 169 -12.39 11.85 14.21
N GLY A 170 -11.92 10.61 14.31
CA GLY A 170 -12.70 9.44 14.70
C GLY A 170 -12.05 8.66 15.85
N PRO A 171 -12.69 7.58 16.32
CA PRO A 171 -12.08 6.66 17.28
C PRO A 171 -10.70 6.19 16.79
N ALA A 172 -9.76 5.97 17.71
CA ALA A 172 -8.40 5.52 17.38
C ALA A 172 -8.40 4.24 16.52
N GLU A 173 -9.34 3.33 16.80
CA GLU A 173 -9.48 2.05 16.10
C GLU A 173 -10.38 2.12 14.85
N SER A 174 -10.80 3.33 14.43
CA SER A 174 -11.67 3.46 13.26
C SER A 174 -11.00 2.95 11.99
N GLU A 175 -11.67 2.01 11.32
CA GLU A 175 -11.28 1.48 10.02
C GLU A 175 -11.88 2.32 8.87
N PHE A 176 -12.07 3.62 9.04
CA PHE A 176 -12.56 4.47 7.95
C PHE A 176 -11.48 5.42 7.45
N PRO A 177 -11.21 5.46 6.13
CA PRO A 177 -10.05 6.16 5.57
C PRO A 177 -10.13 7.69 5.71
N TRP A 178 -11.34 8.27 5.75
CA TRP A 178 -11.55 9.72 5.87
C TRP A 178 -11.24 10.27 7.27
N HIS A 179 -11.10 9.42 8.29
CA HIS A 179 -10.71 9.87 9.63
C HIS A 179 -9.21 10.08 9.79
N SER A 180 -8.41 9.52 8.87
CA SER A 180 -6.96 9.58 8.89
C SER A 180 -6.43 10.97 8.51
N LEU A 181 -5.41 11.43 9.22
CA LEU A 181 -4.69 12.66 8.89
C LEU A 181 -3.86 12.51 7.61
N ASP A 182 -3.13 11.40 7.50
CA ASP A 182 -2.37 11.05 6.31
C ASP A 182 -3.32 10.68 5.17
N GLN A 183 -3.25 11.45 4.09
CA GLN A 183 -4.05 11.23 2.89
C GLN A 183 -3.10 11.16 1.68
N PRO A 184 -3.11 10.08 0.88
CA PRO A 184 -3.86 8.82 1.06
C PRO A 184 -3.51 8.07 2.35
N CYS A 185 -4.52 7.43 2.95
CA CYS A 185 -4.39 6.72 4.23
C CYS A 185 -3.45 5.49 4.12
N MET A 186 -2.40 5.47 4.92
CA MET A 186 -1.37 4.42 4.92
C MET A 186 -1.85 3.10 5.52
N ALA A 187 -2.92 3.10 6.32
CA ALA A 187 -3.58 1.87 6.75
C ALA A 187 -4.15 1.06 5.57
N TYR A 188 -4.32 1.70 4.40
CA TYR A 188 -4.78 1.10 3.15
C TYR A 188 -3.65 0.96 2.12
N ALA A 189 -2.41 1.36 2.42
CA ALA A 189 -1.34 1.39 1.42
C ALA A 189 -0.92 0.01 0.88
N PHE A 190 -1.13 -1.04 1.67
CA PHE A 190 -0.56 -2.36 1.43
C PHE A 190 -1.65 -3.41 1.27
N GLY A 191 -1.71 -4.01 0.08
CA GLY A 191 -2.60 -5.12 -0.21
C GLY A 191 -2.09 -6.43 0.39
N LYS A 192 -2.96 -7.44 0.44
CA LYS A 192 -2.68 -8.76 1.02
C LYS A 192 -1.55 -9.52 0.29
N SER A 193 -1.47 -9.39 -1.03
CA SER A 193 -0.35 -9.91 -1.82
C SER A 193 0.83 -8.94 -1.81
N ALA A 194 2.07 -9.44 -1.68
CA ALA A 194 3.25 -8.58 -1.67
C ALA A 194 3.39 -7.80 -3.00
N GLY A 195 3.76 -6.53 -2.90
CA GLY A 195 3.87 -5.63 -4.06
C GLY A 195 2.53 -5.09 -4.59
N THR A 196 1.43 -5.35 -3.88
CA THR A 196 0.10 -4.81 -4.21
C THR A 196 -0.35 -3.71 -3.25
N THR A 197 -1.31 -2.91 -3.70
CA THR A 197 -2.02 -1.88 -2.93
C THR A 197 -3.50 -2.26 -2.78
N THR A 198 -4.22 -1.66 -1.83
CA THR A 198 -5.70 -1.77 -1.79
C THR A 198 -6.36 -0.92 -2.87
N LEU A 199 -7.63 -1.20 -3.15
CA LEU A 199 -8.44 -0.36 -4.03
C LEU A 199 -8.59 1.06 -3.46
N ASN A 200 -8.82 1.18 -2.16
CA ASN A 200 -8.98 2.48 -1.51
C ASN A 200 -7.76 3.39 -1.77
N TYR A 201 -6.55 2.88 -1.49
CA TYR A 201 -5.33 3.65 -1.68
C TYR A 201 -5.05 3.95 -3.16
N PHE A 202 -5.40 3.05 -4.07
CA PHE A 202 -5.33 3.31 -5.51
C PHE A 202 -6.23 4.48 -5.92
N VAL A 203 -7.48 4.48 -5.48
CA VAL A 203 -8.47 5.54 -5.77
C VAL A 203 -8.03 6.87 -5.14
N SER A 204 -7.59 6.85 -3.88
CA SER A 204 -7.14 8.05 -3.16
C SER A 204 -5.92 8.72 -3.81
N LYS A 205 -5.05 7.99 -4.50
CA LYS A 205 -3.91 8.58 -5.26
C LYS A 205 -4.36 9.44 -6.45
N SER A 206 -5.58 9.26 -6.95
CA SER A 206 -6.15 10.12 -8.00
C SER A 206 -6.64 11.47 -7.47
N GLY A 207 -6.83 11.60 -6.14
CA GLY A 207 -7.22 12.86 -5.49
C GLY A 207 -6.05 13.83 -5.30
N ASN A 208 -6.34 15.01 -4.75
CA ASN A 208 -5.35 16.04 -4.52
C ASN A 208 -4.60 15.80 -3.19
N ILE A 209 -3.33 15.44 -3.28
CA ILE A 209 -2.49 14.99 -2.14
C ILE A 209 -1.92 16.17 -1.33
N LEU A 210 -1.72 17.34 -1.95
CA LEU A 210 -1.10 18.52 -1.33
C LEU A 210 -1.92 19.78 -1.65
N PRO A 211 -2.97 20.12 -0.86
CA PRO A 211 -3.68 21.38 -1.00
C PRO A 211 -2.75 22.56 -0.64
N PRO A 212 -2.85 23.72 -1.32
CA PRO A 212 -2.15 24.92 -0.91
C PRO A 212 -2.67 25.39 0.44
N THR A 213 -1.76 25.66 1.38
CA THR A 213 -2.09 26.19 2.70
C THR A 213 -2.25 27.71 2.62
N ILE A 214 -3.32 28.24 3.22
CA ILE A 214 -3.50 29.67 3.45
C ILE A 214 -2.97 29.97 4.85
N PHE A 215 -1.93 30.81 4.93
CA PHE A 215 -1.41 31.31 6.20
C PHE A 215 -2.15 32.59 6.60
N VAL A 216 -2.39 32.77 7.89
CA VAL A 216 -2.94 34.01 8.47
C VAL A 216 -1.77 34.95 8.81
N ASP A 217 -2.03 36.26 8.87
CA ASP A 217 -1.04 37.32 9.13
C ASP A 217 -0.12 37.04 10.33
N GLU A 218 1.11 37.60 10.30
CA GLU A 218 2.18 37.34 11.26
C GLU A 218 1.84 37.75 12.71
N VAL A 219 1.35 36.80 13.51
CA VAL A 219 1.34 36.93 14.98
C VAL A 219 2.59 36.26 15.55
N LYS A 220 3.44 37.03 16.25
CA LYS A 220 4.71 36.51 16.81
C LYS A 220 4.50 35.97 18.23
N PRO A 221 4.93 34.72 18.52
CA PRO A 221 4.88 34.18 19.88
C PRO A 221 5.87 34.90 20.81
N ARG A 222 5.67 34.78 22.13
CA ARG A 222 6.64 35.31 23.10
C ARG A 222 7.95 34.51 23.02
N LYS A 223 9.10 35.17 23.20
CA LYS A 223 10.39 34.49 23.18
C LYS A 223 10.64 33.74 24.49
N LEU A 224 10.73 32.42 24.41
CA LEU A 224 10.98 31.53 25.55
C LEU A 224 12.34 30.85 25.44
N LYS A 225 13.04 30.70 26.57
CA LYS A 225 14.27 29.90 26.65
C LYS A 225 13.93 28.41 26.77
N LEU A 226 14.84 27.54 26.36
CA LEU A 226 14.62 26.09 26.33
C LEU A 226 14.27 25.47 27.70
N LEU A 227 14.95 25.85 28.79
CA LEU A 227 14.70 25.24 30.11
C LEU A 227 13.27 25.52 30.64
N PRO A 228 12.74 26.75 30.61
CA PRO A 228 11.33 27.01 30.90
C PRO A 228 10.35 26.21 30.04
N ILE A 229 10.67 26.01 28.76
CA ILE A 229 9.83 25.23 27.84
C ILE A 229 9.76 23.76 28.30
N LEU A 230 10.91 23.14 28.56
CA LEU A 230 10.98 21.74 29.03
C LEU A 230 10.32 21.55 30.39
N ASP A 231 10.45 22.53 31.30
CA ASP A 231 9.81 22.48 32.61
C ASP A 231 8.28 22.51 32.50
N ARG A 232 7.72 23.29 31.57
CA ARG A 232 6.27 23.28 31.32
C ARG A 232 5.81 22.02 30.61
N LEU A 233 6.54 21.56 29.59
CA LEU A 233 6.22 20.30 28.91
C LEU A 233 6.15 19.13 29.90
N GLN A 234 7.10 19.05 30.84
CA GLN A 234 7.10 18.06 31.90
C GLN A 234 5.85 18.13 32.80
N ARG A 235 5.38 19.34 33.13
CA ARG A 235 4.13 19.52 33.90
C ARG A 235 2.91 19.05 33.11
N LEU A 236 2.85 19.40 31.82
CA LEU A 236 1.75 19.04 30.92
C LEU A 236 1.63 17.53 30.66
N GLU A 237 2.66 16.72 30.97
CA GLU A 237 2.57 15.24 30.95
C GLU A 237 1.48 14.71 31.91
N HIS A 238 1.13 15.48 32.95
CA HIS A 238 0.09 15.12 33.91
C HIS A 238 -1.29 15.68 33.53
N GLY A 239 -1.41 16.32 32.36
CA GLY A 239 -2.63 16.98 31.89
C GLY A 239 -2.64 18.49 32.11
N LEU A 240 -3.78 19.12 31.80
CA LEU A 240 -4.01 20.54 32.08
C LEU A 240 -4.43 20.74 33.54
N GLU A 241 -4.01 21.86 34.11
CA GLU A 241 -4.41 22.34 35.43
C GLU A 241 -5.86 22.89 35.39
N GLU A 242 -6.84 22.06 34.98
CA GLU A 242 -8.25 22.47 34.77
C GLU A 242 -8.93 22.96 36.07
N ASP A 243 -8.41 22.54 37.22
CA ASP A 243 -8.91 22.92 38.55
C ASP A 243 -8.65 24.40 38.90
N ASP A 244 -7.72 25.08 38.20
CA ASP A 244 -7.40 26.50 38.39
C ASP A 244 -7.44 27.27 37.05
N PRO A 245 -8.64 27.70 36.61
CA PRO A 245 -8.81 28.44 35.36
C PRO A 245 -8.04 29.77 35.32
N GLU A 246 -7.83 30.42 36.47
CA GLU A 246 -7.10 31.69 36.55
C GLU A 246 -5.61 31.47 36.29
N GLU A 247 -5.02 30.42 36.88
CA GLU A 247 -3.62 30.07 36.65
C GLU A 247 -3.39 29.60 35.20
N MET A 248 -4.33 28.83 34.63
CA MET A 248 -4.27 28.40 33.23
C MET A 248 -4.27 29.59 32.26
N TYR A 249 -5.18 30.55 32.48
CA TYR A 249 -5.24 31.80 31.71
C TYR A 249 -3.95 32.61 31.90
N ARG A 250 -3.53 32.81 33.16
CA ARG A 250 -2.35 33.58 33.50
C ARG A 250 -1.12 32.99 32.84
N TYR A 251 -0.91 31.69 32.92
CA TYR A 251 0.26 31.03 32.33
C TYR A 251 0.28 31.22 30.80
N LEU A 252 -0.83 30.95 30.11
CA LEU A 252 -0.95 31.09 28.65
C LEU A 252 -0.58 32.49 28.18
N TYR A 253 -1.23 33.54 28.70
CA TYR A 253 -1.10 34.90 28.15
C TYR A 253 0.02 35.76 28.78
N SER A 254 0.50 35.38 29.97
CA SER A 254 1.69 36.03 30.55
C SER A 254 3.00 35.42 30.04
N THR A 255 2.99 34.13 29.70
CA THR A 255 4.24 33.38 29.41
C THR A 255 4.34 32.94 27.95
N LEU A 256 3.29 32.39 27.36
CA LEU A 256 3.38 31.73 26.04
C LEU A 256 3.01 32.67 24.88
N ILE A 257 1.84 33.30 24.95
CA ILE A 257 1.27 34.13 23.87
C ILE A 257 0.84 35.50 24.39
N GLU A 258 0.46 36.41 23.50
CA GLU A 258 -0.13 37.70 23.88
C GLU A 258 -1.64 37.62 23.70
N ASP A 259 -2.40 38.12 24.68
CA ASP A 259 -3.86 38.24 24.56
C ASP A 259 -4.19 39.45 23.67
N PRO A 260 -4.87 39.26 22.53
CA PRO A 260 -5.26 40.35 21.63
C PRO A 260 -6.16 41.40 22.30
N GLU A 261 -7.01 40.99 23.24
CA GLU A 261 -8.00 41.83 23.92
C GLU A 261 -7.65 42.08 25.40
N ARG A 262 -6.38 41.91 25.79
CA ARG A 262 -5.92 42.09 27.19
C ARG A 262 -6.33 43.42 27.82
N TYR A 263 -6.38 44.47 27.01
CA TYR A 263 -6.73 45.83 27.41
C TYR A 263 -8.14 46.24 26.97
N GLY A 264 -8.91 45.31 26.41
CA GLY A 264 -10.31 45.50 26.02
C GLY A 264 -11.28 45.13 27.14
N ASP A 265 -12.58 45.14 26.82
CA ASP A 265 -13.65 44.90 27.79
C ASP A 265 -13.82 43.41 28.15
N HIS A 266 -13.27 42.49 27.33
CA HIS A 266 -13.49 41.04 27.44
C HIS A 266 -12.20 40.22 27.25
N PRO A 267 -11.32 40.12 28.26
CA PRO A 267 -10.14 39.26 28.19
C PRO A 267 -10.53 37.80 27.94
N HIS A 268 -9.70 37.06 27.19
CA HIS A 268 -10.03 35.75 26.64
C HIS A 268 -9.98 34.60 27.67
N TYR A 269 -10.85 34.63 28.69
CA TYR A 269 -10.95 33.57 29.70
C TYR A 269 -11.60 32.29 29.19
N GLU A 270 -12.41 32.36 28.12
CA GLU A 270 -13.08 31.17 27.59
C GLU A 270 -12.10 30.24 26.86
N MET A 271 -12.29 28.94 27.04
CA MET A 271 -11.44 27.91 26.42
C MET A 271 -11.45 28.01 24.88
N GLU A 272 -12.61 28.31 24.28
CA GLU A 272 -12.75 28.42 22.83
C GLU A 272 -11.93 29.59 22.25
N GLN A 273 -11.84 30.71 22.98
CA GLN A 273 -11.01 31.85 22.62
C GLN A 273 -9.52 31.50 22.74
N GLN A 274 -9.12 30.85 23.85
CA GLN A 274 -7.74 30.38 24.06
C GLN A 274 -7.28 29.41 22.96
N ILE A 275 -8.16 28.51 22.51
CA ILE A 275 -7.91 27.61 21.38
C ILE A 275 -7.74 28.40 20.07
N ALA A 276 -8.61 29.38 19.80
CA ALA A 276 -8.53 30.20 18.60
C ALA A 276 -7.24 31.01 18.53
N ASP A 277 -6.79 31.56 19.65
CA ASP A 277 -5.54 32.32 19.74
C ASP A 277 -4.31 31.42 19.52
N LEU A 278 -4.29 30.22 20.11
CA LEU A 278 -3.23 29.24 19.87
C LEU A 278 -3.18 28.79 18.40
N ILE A 279 -4.34 28.54 17.78
CA ILE A 279 -4.43 28.25 16.34
C ILE A 279 -3.85 29.40 15.52
N THR A 280 -4.15 30.65 15.88
CA THR A 280 -3.65 31.83 15.18
C THR A 280 -2.13 31.95 15.29
N VAL A 281 -1.56 31.74 16.48
CA VAL A 281 -0.10 31.78 16.70
C VAL A 281 0.63 30.64 15.98
N LEU A 282 0.06 29.43 15.99
CA LEU A 282 0.61 28.27 15.27
C LEU A 282 0.44 28.37 13.75
N SER A 283 -0.45 29.23 13.27
CA SER A 283 -0.61 29.51 11.83
C SER A 283 0.53 30.34 11.23
N SER A 284 1.49 30.81 12.03
CA SER A 284 2.63 31.58 11.52
C SER A 284 3.51 30.75 10.58
N PRO A 285 3.92 31.29 9.41
CA PRO A 285 4.80 30.60 8.48
C PRO A 285 6.24 30.45 9.01
N SER A 286 6.57 31.03 10.17
CA SER A 286 7.88 30.86 10.81
C SER A 286 8.10 29.45 11.35
N TRP A 287 7.03 28.71 11.63
CA TRP A 287 7.10 27.39 12.23
C TRP A 287 7.51 26.30 11.25
N ILE A 288 7.95 25.16 11.80
CA ILE A 288 8.31 24.00 11.01
C ILE A 288 7.02 23.34 10.50
N ASP A 289 6.83 23.35 9.19
CA ASP A 289 5.66 22.70 8.58
C ASP A 289 5.85 21.17 8.51
N PHE A 290 5.27 20.43 9.47
CA PHE A 290 5.31 18.97 9.50
C PHE A 290 4.39 18.28 8.49
N SER A 291 3.50 19.02 7.83
CA SER A 291 2.73 18.48 6.69
C SER A 291 3.63 18.19 5.48
N SER A 292 4.79 18.85 5.42
CA SER A 292 5.81 18.60 4.41
C SER A 292 6.63 17.34 4.72
N PRO A 293 6.69 16.32 3.84
CA PRO A 293 7.45 15.09 4.09
C PRO A 293 8.91 15.30 4.46
N LYS A 294 9.54 16.37 3.95
CA LYS A 294 10.95 16.69 4.23
C LYS A 294 11.23 16.95 5.73
N ASN A 295 10.22 17.37 6.48
CA ASN A 295 10.29 17.73 7.89
C ASN A 295 9.80 16.60 8.82
N GLN A 296 9.37 15.45 8.29
CA GLN A 296 8.74 14.38 9.08
C GLN A 296 9.71 13.47 9.86
N VAL A 297 11.02 13.65 9.70
CA VAL A 297 12.02 13.01 10.56
C VAL A 297 12.27 13.90 11.77
N ILE A 298 11.43 13.75 12.79
CA ILE A 298 11.32 14.68 13.94
C ILE A 298 12.61 14.75 14.77
N ALA A 299 13.36 13.65 14.86
CA ALA A 299 14.65 13.62 15.57
C ALA A 299 15.67 14.64 15.05
N LYS A 300 15.60 15.03 13.77
CA LYS A 300 16.49 16.07 13.21
C LYS A 300 16.32 17.44 13.88
N TYR A 301 15.24 17.65 14.61
CA TYR A 301 14.93 18.90 15.28
C TYR A 301 15.15 18.82 16.80
N PHE A 302 14.62 17.83 17.49
CA PHE A 302 14.78 17.76 18.96
C PHE A 302 16.16 17.27 19.42
N ASP A 303 16.85 16.50 18.58
CA ASP A 303 18.24 16.09 18.77
C ASP A 303 19.21 16.88 17.87
N ALA A 304 18.76 18.04 17.37
CA ALA A 304 19.61 18.89 16.55
C ALA A 304 20.85 19.36 17.35
N PRO A 305 22.06 19.34 16.74
CA PRO A 305 23.23 19.97 17.36
C PRO A 305 23.10 21.50 17.43
N ASP A 306 22.27 22.07 16.56
CA ASP A 306 21.93 23.50 16.55
C ASP A 306 20.88 23.80 17.63
N GLN A 307 21.32 24.49 18.70
CA GLN A 307 20.48 24.87 19.82
C GLN A 307 19.31 25.78 19.43
N SER A 308 19.46 26.60 18.40
CA SER A 308 18.38 27.49 17.95
C SER A 308 17.24 26.67 17.34
N LYS A 309 17.57 25.71 16.46
CA LYS A 309 16.58 24.81 15.85
C LYS A 309 15.90 23.94 16.88
N LYS A 310 16.69 23.43 17.84
CA LYS A 310 16.15 22.64 18.96
C LYS A 310 15.16 23.47 19.79
N GLN A 311 15.53 24.69 20.15
CA GLN A 311 14.66 25.59 20.91
C GLN A 311 13.38 25.96 20.13
N GLU A 312 13.48 26.23 18.83
CA GLU A 312 12.33 26.52 17.97
C GLU A 312 11.35 25.35 17.91
N PHE A 313 11.87 24.13 17.74
CA PHE A 313 11.06 22.91 17.79
C PHE A 313 10.34 22.73 19.12
N PHE A 314 11.06 22.82 20.25
CA PHE A 314 10.44 22.63 21.56
C PHE A 314 9.41 23.73 21.87
N HIS A 315 9.62 24.94 21.36
CA HIS A 315 8.66 26.03 21.49
C HIS A 315 7.38 25.74 20.71
N GLN A 316 7.49 25.32 19.44
CA GLN A 316 6.35 24.89 18.64
C GLN A 316 5.61 23.72 19.34
N LEU A 317 6.35 22.69 19.75
CA LEU A 317 5.81 21.53 20.47
C LEU A 317 5.03 21.92 21.73
N LEU A 318 5.55 22.86 22.54
CA LEU A 318 4.85 23.33 23.73
C LEU A 318 3.50 23.95 23.41
N LEU A 319 3.45 24.83 22.39
CA LEU A 319 2.20 25.43 21.94
C LEU A 319 1.24 24.38 21.38
N SER A 320 1.75 23.39 20.64
CA SER A 320 0.97 22.29 20.09
C SER A 320 0.42 21.36 21.19
N VAL A 321 1.17 21.08 22.26
CA VAL A 321 0.72 20.28 23.41
C VAL A 321 -0.34 21.03 24.22
N GLU A 322 -0.16 22.33 24.47
CA GLU A 322 -1.19 23.18 25.07
C GLU A 322 -2.48 23.14 24.24
N LEU A 323 -2.39 23.34 22.92
CA LEU A 323 -3.54 23.27 22.02
C LEU A 323 -4.19 21.88 22.04
N TYR A 324 -3.40 20.80 21.96
CA TYR A 324 -3.89 19.43 21.96
C TYR A 324 -4.68 19.13 23.23
N LEU A 325 -4.12 19.41 24.40
CA LEU A 325 -4.81 19.13 25.67
C LEU A 325 -6.07 19.98 25.83
N ARG A 326 -6.05 21.24 25.36
CA ARG A 326 -7.22 22.14 25.44
C ARG A 326 -8.35 21.69 24.51
N ILE A 327 -8.02 21.14 23.35
CA ILE A 327 -9.01 20.56 22.43
C ILE A 327 -9.67 19.31 23.05
N HIS A 328 -8.90 18.51 23.79
CA HIS A 328 -9.31 17.26 24.43
C HIS A 328 -9.71 17.42 25.91
N SER A 329 -10.02 18.65 26.36
CA SER A 329 -10.43 18.91 27.74
C SER A 329 -11.71 18.16 28.10
N ALA A 330 -11.82 17.71 29.36
CA ALA A 330 -12.95 16.88 29.81
C ALA A 330 -14.31 17.62 29.74
N SER A 331 -14.26 18.94 29.82
CA SER A 331 -15.42 19.85 29.77
C SER A 331 -16.09 19.94 28.38
N ARG A 332 -15.44 19.47 27.31
CA ARG A 332 -15.92 19.68 25.93
C ARG A 332 -16.66 18.46 25.37
N PRO A 333 -17.84 18.64 24.75
CA PRO A 333 -18.51 17.54 24.08
C PRO A 333 -17.72 17.08 22.85
N GLU A 334 -17.55 15.77 22.71
CA GLU A 334 -16.78 15.13 21.63
C GLU A 334 -17.20 15.60 20.22
N LYS A 335 -18.50 15.88 20.02
CA LYS A 335 -19.02 16.42 18.76
C LYS A 335 -18.44 17.79 18.38
N ALA A 336 -18.18 18.66 19.36
CA ALA A 336 -17.58 19.97 19.12
C ALA A 336 -16.08 19.84 18.79
N MET A 337 -15.38 18.95 19.50
CA MET A 337 -13.99 18.58 19.20
C MET A 337 -13.83 18.10 17.75
N ARG A 338 -14.63 17.09 17.33
CA ARG A 338 -14.58 16.56 15.96
C ARG A 338 -14.85 17.63 14.90
N LYS A 339 -15.83 18.52 15.14
CA LYS A 339 -16.15 19.63 14.23
C LYS A 339 -14.99 20.62 14.07
N LEU A 340 -14.23 20.87 15.15
CA LEU A 340 -13.05 21.73 15.09
C LEU A 340 -11.92 21.05 14.30
N LEU A 341 -11.61 19.79 14.61
CA LEU A 341 -10.52 19.04 13.98
C LEU A 341 -10.70 18.90 12.46
N ILE A 342 -11.92 18.71 11.97
CA ILE A 342 -12.24 18.67 10.53
C ILE A 342 -11.91 20.00 9.83
N LYS A 343 -12.01 21.13 10.54
CA LYS A 343 -11.79 22.47 9.97
C LYS A 343 -10.36 22.98 10.11
N LEU A 344 -9.48 22.24 10.80
CA LEU A 344 -8.12 22.69 11.03
C LEU A 344 -7.31 22.74 9.71
N PRO A 345 -6.51 23.79 9.50
CA PRO A 345 -5.50 23.80 8.44
C PRO A 345 -4.53 22.62 8.59
N PRO A 346 -4.02 22.06 7.47
CA PRO A 346 -3.11 20.92 7.53
C PRO A 346 -1.91 21.11 8.48
N PRO A 347 -1.12 22.21 8.44
CA PRO A 347 0.06 22.32 9.31
C PRO A 347 -0.28 22.16 10.80
N ILE A 348 -1.40 22.74 11.24
CA ILE A 348 -1.85 22.66 12.65
C ILE A 348 -2.30 21.24 12.98
N ALA A 349 -2.99 20.56 12.07
CA ALA A 349 -3.36 19.16 12.28
C ALA A 349 -2.12 18.25 12.41
N TRP A 350 -1.04 18.54 11.68
CA TRP A 350 0.25 17.85 11.82
C TRP A 350 1.00 18.23 13.10
N ASP A 351 0.91 19.48 13.56
CA ASP A 351 1.40 19.90 14.88
C ASP A 351 0.72 19.14 16.02
N LEU A 352 -0.60 18.95 15.92
CA LEU A 352 -1.36 18.13 16.86
C LEU A 352 -0.92 16.66 16.83
N ALA A 353 -0.60 16.12 15.64
CA ALA A 353 -0.04 14.78 15.52
C ALA A 353 1.33 14.66 16.21
N VAL A 354 2.20 15.66 16.08
CA VAL A 354 3.49 15.71 16.79
C VAL A 354 3.26 15.74 18.31
N ALA A 355 2.35 16.59 18.79
CA ALA A 355 2.01 16.70 20.21
C ALA A 355 1.47 15.38 20.78
N GLN A 356 0.53 14.75 20.07
CA GLN A 356 -0.01 13.44 20.45
C GLN A 356 1.09 12.37 20.54
N ARG A 357 1.92 12.25 19.50
CA ARG A 357 3.03 11.27 19.49
C ARG A 357 4.04 11.51 20.59
N TRP A 358 4.30 12.78 20.93
CA TRP A 358 5.18 13.14 22.04
C TRP A 358 4.61 12.66 23.38
N LEU A 359 3.35 12.99 23.68
CA LEU A 359 2.69 12.61 24.95
C LEU A 359 2.60 11.08 25.11
N GLU A 360 2.34 10.36 24.02
CA GLU A 360 2.25 8.90 23.99
C GLU A 360 3.59 8.22 24.25
N ASN A 361 4.69 8.71 23.66
CA ASN A 361 5.93 7.95 23.54
C ASN A 361 7.13 8.51 24.31
N MET A 362 7.10 9.78 24.72
CA MET A 362 8.20 10.47 25.41
C MET A 362 7.81 10.83 26.85
N SER A 363 8.79 10.87 27.74
CA SER A 363 8.68 11.55 29.04
C SER A 363 9.96 12.32 29.37
N ILE A 364 9.80 13.48 29.99
CA ILE A 364 10.87 14.38 30.37
C ILE A 364 11.26 14.12 31.82
N THR A 365 12.48 13.64 32.03
CA THR A 365 13.07 13.46 33.36
C THR A 365 13.97 14.63 33.69
N LYS A 366 13.76 15.23 34.86
CA LYS A 366 14.56 16.36 35.37
C LYS A 366 15.48 15.86 36.47
N GLN A 367 16.78 15.80 36.17
CA GLN A 367 17.80 15.44 37.15
C GLN A 367 18.38 16.70 37.76
N ARG A 368 18.34 16.80 39.09
CA ARG A 368 18.90 17.93 39.84
C ARG A 368 20.38 17.65 40.13
N LEU A 369 21.28 18.33 39.43
CA LEU A 369 22.73 18.24 39.66
C LEU A 369 23.18 19.09 40.86
N SER A 370 22.47 20.18 41.16
CA SER A 370 22.75 21.05 42.31
C SER A 370 21.52 21.88 42.72
N ASN A 371 21.66 22.75 43.73
CA ASN A 371 20.56 23.63 44.13
C ASN A 371 20.09 24.58 43.01
N THR A 372 20.95 24.89 42.03
CA THR A 372 20.72 25.87 40.95
C THR A 372 20.82 25.28 39.54
N GLN A 373 21.27 24.03 39.38
CA GLN A 373 21.41 23.39 38.06
C GLN A 373 20.57 22.11 37.97
N SER A 374 19.84 22.00 36.87
CA SER A 374 19.09 20.80 36.50
C SER A 374 19.40 20.45 35.05
N THR A 375 19.52 19.15 34.77
CA THR A 375 19.62 18.60 33.42
C THR A 375 18.33 17.87 33.08
N PHE A 376 17.97 17.93 31.80
CA PHE A 376 16.81 17.23 31.27
C PHE A 376 17.29 16.04 30.44
N SER A 377 16.66 14.90 30.63
CA SER A 377 16.82 13.68 29.84
C SER A 377 15.45 13.20 29.38
N PHE A 378 15.42 12.38 28.33
CA PHE A 378 14.19 11.81 27.80
C PHE A 378 14.13 10.32 28.07
N GLU A 379 12.99 9.86 28.56
CA GLU A 379 12.66 8.44 28.68
C GLU A 379 11.80 8.02 27.49
N LEU A 380 12.22 6.95 26.81
CA LEU A 380 11.57 6.44 25.59
C LEU A 380 10.60 5.31 25.94
N LYS A 381 9.32 5.62 26.13
CA LYS A 381 8.29 4.67 26.59
C LYS A 381 8.10 3.48 25.63
N SER A 382 8.26 3.73 24.34
CA SER A 382 8.02 2.74 23.28
C SER A 382 9.25 1.93 22.87
N LYS A 383 10.43 2.17 23.45
CA LYS A 383 11.70 1.57 23.01
C LYS A 383 11.64 0.04 22.93
N THR A 384 11.15 -0.62 23.98
CA THR A 384 11.04 -2.09 24.02
C THR A 384 10.16 -2.65 22.90
N ARG A 385 9.01 -2.01 22.65
CA ARG A 385 8.08 -2.38 21.56
C ARG A 385 8.75 -2.21 20.19
N GLN A 386 9.51 -1.15 20.00
CA GLN A 386 10.18 -0.84 18.73
C GLN A 386 11.37 -1.75 18.44
N LYS A 387 12.07 -2.23 19.48
CA LYS A 387 13.12 -3.25 19.36
C LYS A 387 12.53 -4.58 18.88
N GLU A 388 11.43 -5.03 19.49
CA GLU A 388 10.73 -6.25 19.08
C GLU A 388 10.19 -6.15 17.65
N ALA A 389 9.58 -5.02 17.29
CA ALA A 389 9.12 -4.78 15.93
C ALA A 389 10.28 -4.80 14.92
N LEU A 390 11.44 -4.21 15.24
CA LEU A 390 12.61 -4.26 14.35
C LEU A 390 13.16 -5.68 14.18
N ARG A 391 13.14 -6.50 15.23
CA ARG A 391 13.53 -7.92 15.18
C ARG A 391 12.65 -8.70 14.20
N ILE A 392 11.31 -8.62 14.36
CA ILE A 392 10.36 -9.29 13.46
C ILE A 392 10.48 -8.78 12.02
N PHE A 393 10.72 -7.49 11.85
CA PHE A 393 10.98 -6.89 10.54
C PHE A 393 12.21 -7.51 9.86
N ALA A 394 13.32 -7.63 10.58
CA ALA A 394 14.55 -8.24 10.08
C ALA A 394 14.37 -9.74 9.77
N GLU A 395 13.71 -10.49 10.65
CA GLU A 395 13.42 -11.92 10.47
C GLU A 395 12.55 -12.17 9.24
N THR A 396 11.49 -11.38 9.06
CA THR A 396 10.56 -11.52 7.94
C THR A 396 11.26 -11.26 6.60
N LEU A 397 12.12 -10.24 6.56
CA LEU A 397 12.95 -9.93 5.40
C LEU A 397 14.15 -10.89 5.23
N LYS A 398 14.28 -11.90 6.10
CA LYS A 398 15.40 -12.86 6.14
C LYS A 398 16.74 -12.11 6.07
N TRP A 399 16.90 -11.12 6.96
CA TRP A 399 18.06 -10.26 6.96
C TRP A 399 19.35 -11.09 7.08
N PRO A 400 20.42 -10.83 6.29
CA PRO A 400 21.56 -11.73 6.25
C PRO A 400 22.41 -11.81 7.52
N ASN A 401 22.29 -10.84 8.43
CA ASN A 401 23.15 -10.70 9.61
C ASN A 401 22.32 -10.65 10.91
N MET A 402 21.43 -11.63 11.10
CA MET A 402 20.53 -11.64 12.26
C MET A 402 21.26 -11.66 13.61
N ASP A 403 22.41 -12.34 13.71
CA ASP A 403 23.17 -12.41 14.96
C ASP A 403 23.68 -11.04 15.43
N GLU A 404 24.13 -10.19 14.51
CA GLU A 404 24.54 -8.80 14.82
C GLU A 404 23.35 -7.96 15.25
N ILE A 405 22.21 -8.10 14.57
CA ILE A 405 20.99 -7.39 14.93
C ILE A 405 20.57 -7.76 16.36
N GLU A 406 20.57 -9.04 16.70
CA GLU A 406 20.20 -9.49 18.05
C GLU A 406 21.18 -8.95 19.10
N TYR A 407 22.49 -9.05 18.86
CA TYR A 407 23.51 -8.49 19.75
C TYR A 407 23.33 -6.99 20.01
N VAL A 408 23.08 -6.19 18.96
CA VAL A 408 22.85 -4.75 19.07
C VAL A 408 21.53 -4.45 19.79
N LEU A 409 20.48 -5.23 19.51
CA LEU A 409 19.18 -5.08 20.17
C LEU A 409 19.18 -5.57 21.62
N GLU A 410 20.12 -6.38 22.08
CA GLU A 410 20.18 -6.76 23.49
C GLU A 410 20.67 -5.61 24.39
N GLU A 411 21.47 -4.68 23.85
CA GLU A 411 22.07 -3.53 24.58
C GLU A 411 22.81 -3.97 25.87
N THR A 412 23.42 -5.15 25.87
CA THR A 412 24.15 -5.69 27.03
C THR A 412 25.53 -5.05 27.21
N ASP A 413 26.17 -4.62 26.12
CA ASP A 413 27.45 -3.92 26.15
C ASP A 413 27.28 -2.42 26.36
N LYS A 414 27.84 -1.90 27.46
CA LYS A 414 27.78 -0.48 27.82
C LYS A 414 28.70 0.41 26.98
N ASN A 415 29.69 -0.17 26.29
CA ASN A 415 30.57 0.57 25.40
C ASN A 415 29.93 0.79 24.02
N GLU A 416 28.88 0.00 23.73
CA GLU A 416 28.19 0.09 22.47
C GLU A 416 27.29 1.32 22.42
N LYS A 417 27.20 1.92 21.23
CA LYS A 417 26.31 3.06 21.01
C LYS A 417 24.86 2.61 21.18
N PRO A 418 24.05 3.27 22.04
CA PRO A 418 22.62 3.01 22.17
C PRO A 418 21.93 3.04 20.82
N VAL A 419 20.90 2.20 20.65
CA VAL A 419 20.25 1.99 19.35
C VAL A 419 19.65 3.27 18.77
N GLU A 420 19.08 4.12 19.62
CA GLU A 420 18.48 5.41 19.28
C GLU A 420 19.51 6.44 18.82
N ASP A 421 20.74 6.41 19.35
CA ASP A 421 21.72 7.46 19.08
C ASP A 421 22.40 7.28 17.72
N ARG A 422 22.20 6.14 17.04
CA ARG A 422 22.93 5.74 15.82
C ARG A 422 22.71 6.71 14.68
N SER A 423 21.47 7.12 14.44
CA SER A 423 21.07 8.12 13.44
C SER A 423 19.78 8.82 13.85
N ALA A 424 19.41 9.89 13.12
CA ALA A 424 18.12 10.55 13.32
C ALA A 424 16.92 9.63 12.95
N ASP A 425 17.11 8.70 12.02
CA ASP A 425 16.06 7.76 11.65
C ASP A 425 15.86 6.71 12.76
N ALA A 426 16.97 6.21 13.31
CA ALA A 426 16.98 5.32 14.49
C ALA A 426 16.36 5.99 15.73
N MET A 427 16.74 7.23 16.02
CA MET A 427 16.15 8.01 17.11
C MET A 427 14.63 8.15 16.92
N SER A 428 14.16 8.45 15.71
CA SER A 428 12.71 8.60 15.43
C SER A 428 11.96 7.27 15.58
N TRP A 429 12.56 6.15 15.15
CA TRP A 429 11.97 4.82 15.30
C TRP A 429 11.90 4.38 16.77
N PHE A 430 13.03 4.35 17.48
CA PHE A 430 13.10 3.82 18.84
C PHE A 430 12.41 4.72 19.88
N SER A 431 12.33 6.03 19.65
CA SER A 431 11.52 6.93 20.49
C SER A 431 10.01 6.80 20.23
N GLY A 432 9.59 6.19 19.12
CA GLY A 432 8.18 6.19 18.71
C GLY A 432 7.68 7.54 18.18
N MET A 433 8.58 8.50 17.93
CA MET A 433 8.27 9.79 17.27
C MET A 433 8.07 9.59 15.76
N VAL A 434 7.07 8.79 15.41
CA VAL A 434 6.71 8.42 14.05
C VAL A 434 5.45 9.16 13.64
N LEU A 435 5.60 10.05 12.67
CA LEU A 435 4.47 10.75 12.08
C LEU A 435 3.73 9.86 11.07
N PRO A 436 2.40 10.03 10.94
CA PRO A 436 1.63 9.30 9.95
C PRO A 436 2.09 9.65 8.53
N GLY A 437 1.83 8.77 7.57
CA GLY A 437 2.27 8.89 6.18
C GLY A 437 3.43 7.98 5.80
N ARG A 438 4.16 8.38 4.74
CA ARG A 438 5.09 7.50 4.01
C ARG A 438 6.47 7.37 4.64
N THR A 439 6.69 7.98 5.81
CA THR A 439 8.02 8.11 6.42
C THR A 439 8.39 6.87 7.24
N LEU A 440 7.43 6.24 7.94
CA LEU A 440 7.66 5.06 8.79
C LEU A 440 8.48 3.95 8.09
N PRO A 441 8.15 3.50 6.86
CA PRO A 441 8.92 2.46 6.18
C PRO A 441 10.42 2.76 6.11
N TRP A 442 10.78 4.04 5.95
CA TRP A 442 12.18 4.45 5.82
C TRP A 442 12.86 4.53 7.18
N LEU A 443 12.15 4.97 8.22
CA LEU A 443 12.68 4.99 9.58
C LEU A 443 13.09 3.59 10.02
N ILE A 444 12.19 2.61 9.87
CA ILE A 444 12.47 1.23 10.30
C ILE A 444 13.60 0.58 9.47
N MET A 445 13.63 0.79 8.15
CA MET A 445 14.70 0.21 7.31
C MET A 445 16.05 0.86 7.58
N ASN A 446 16.12 2.20 7.70
CA ASN A 446 17.38 2.87 8.02
C ASN A 446 17.86 2.49 9.43
N SER A 447 16.94 2.31 10.40
CA SER A 447 17.26 1.78 11.73
C SER A 447 17.84 0.37 11.67
N LEU A 448 17.29 -0.51 10.83
CA LEU A 448 17.83 -1.86 10.62
C LEU A 448 19.26 -1.80 10.06
N ILE A 449 19.49 -0.94 9.05
CA ILE A 449 20.80 -0.73 8.44
C ILE A 449 21.80 -0.20 9.47
N ASP A 450 21.41 0.78 10.30
CA ASP A 450 22.27 1.35 11.35
C ASP A 450 22.62 0.35 12.46
N CYS A 451 21.78 -0.68 12.67
CA CYS A 451 22.04 -1.77 13.60
C CYS A 451 22.96 -2.86 13.02
N ASP A 452 23.21 -2.88 11.70
CA ASP A 452 24.11 -3.84 11.05
C ASP A 452 25.41 -3.16 10.59
N ARG A 453 26.49 -3.34 11.35
CA ARG A 453 27.80 -2.72 11.09
C ARG A 453 28.39 -3.06 9.71
N ASP A 454 28.01 -4.21 9.15
CA ASP A 454 28.53 -4.70 7.87
C ASP A 454 27.91 -4.00 6.65
N THR A 455 26.81 -3.25 6.84
CA THR A 455 26.17 -2.49 5.75
C THR A 455 27.06 -1.35 5.24
N GLY A 456 27.87 -0.77 6.13
CA GLY A 456 28.77 0.33 5.81
C GLY A 456 28.05 1.60 5.31
N GLU A 457 28.80 2.55 4.75
CA GLU A 457 28.26 3.86 4.40
C GLU A 457 27.51 3.92 3.06
N CYS A 458 27.51 2.84 2.26
CA CYS A 458 26.94 2.81 0.91
C CYS A 458 25.42 2.98 0.89
N LEU A 459 24.73 2.63 1.98
CA LEU A 459 23.27 2.69 2.08
C LEU A 459 22.74 3.99 2.69
N ARG A 460 23.61 4.92 3.13
CA ARG A 460 23.20 6.17 3.81
C ARG A 460 22.29 7.09 2.98
N TYR A 461 22.22 6.86 1.67
CA TYR A 461 21.47 7.69 0.73
C TYR A 461 20.02 7.24 0.52
N LEU A 462 19.59 6.19 1.20
CA LEU A 462 18.19 5.78 1.25
C LEU A 462 17.36 6.86 1.96
N THR A 463 16.28 7.30 1.30
CA THR A 463 15.44 8.38 1.81
C THR A 463 14.02 8.27 1.30
N HIS A 464 13.06 8.56 2.17
CA HIS A 464 11.64 8.64 1.85
C HIS A 464 11.30 9.69 0.79
N MET A 465 12.17 10.68 0.59
CA MET A 465 12.03 11.69 -0.46
C MET A 465 12.18 11.10 -1.87
N GLN A 466 12.76 9.91 -2.00
CA GLN A 466 12.94 9.21 -3.26
C GLN A 466 12.38 7.78 -3.18
N PRO A 467 11.05 7.62 -3.15
CA PRO A 467 10.42 6.35 -2.81
C PRO A 467 10.58 5.26 -3.87
N ALA A 468 10.96 5.63 -5.10
CA ALA A 468 11.31 4.69 -6.16
C ALA A 468 12.77 4.21 -6.04
N SER A 469 13.11 3.66 -4.88
CA SER A 469 14.45 3.17 -4.58
C SER A 469 14.43 1.86 -3.80
N GLY A 470 15.60 1.25 -3.76
CA GLY A 470 15.92 0.03 -3.04
C GLY A 470 17.43 -0.16 -3.02
N PHE A 471 17.88 -1.33 -2.62
CA PHE A 471 19.30 -1.61 -2.53
C PHE A 471 19.60 -3.10 -2.65
N GLN A 472 20.85 -3.39 -3.01
CA GLN A 472 21.44 -4.71 -2.86
C GLN A 472 22.25 -4.75 -1.57
N TYR A 473 22.09 -5.81 -0.78
CA TYR A 473 22.94 -6.11 0.36
C TYR A 473 23.30 -7.59 0.37
N ARG A 474 24.60 -7.87 0.26
CA ARG A 474 25.16 -9.22 0.12
C ARG A 474 24.56 -9.95 -1.10
N ALA A 475 23.71 -10.94 -0.87
CA ALA A 475 23.15 -11.81 -1.91
C ALA A 475 21.63 -11.65 -2.09
N ASN A 476 21.06 -10.53 -1.63
CA ASN A 476 19.64 -10.21 -1.75
C ASN A 476 19.44 -8.75 -2.16
N THR A 477 18.30 -8.46 -2.78
CA THR A 477 17.83 -7.07 -2.99
C THR A 477 16.58 -6.78 -2.16
N TYR A 478 16.42 -5.51 -1.77
CA TYR A 478 15.31 -5.02 -0.95
C TYR A 478 14.75 -3.75 -1.58
N TRP A 479 13.43 -3.68 -1.71
CA TRP A 479 12.77 -2.60 -2.44
C TRP A 479 11.64 -1.98 -1.63
N SER A 480 11.51 -0.67 -1.71
CA SER A 480 10.31 -0.01 -1.20
C SER A 480 9.07 -0.52 -1.94
N ALA A 481 7.94 -0.66 -1.25
CA ALA A 481 6.65 -0.99 -1.85
C ALA A 481 6.18 0.05 -2.89
N SER A 482 6.74 1.26 -2.87
CA SER A 482 6.51 2.29 -3.89
C SER A 482 7.37 2.14 -5.15
N CYS A 483 8.36 1.24 -5.14
CA CYS A 483 9.25 1.00 -6.27
C CYS A 483 8.64 -0.05 -7.21
N ILE A 484 8.63 0.21 -8.52
CA ILE A 484 8.08 -0.72 -9.51
C ILE A 484 8.74 -2.11 -9.47
N ILE A 485 10.03 -2.16 -9.13
CA ILE A 485 10.75 -3.44 -8.98
C ILE A 485 10.17 -4.24 -7.82
N GLY A 486 9.96 -3.60 -6.66
CA GLY A 486 9.30 -4.24 -5.51
C GLY A 486 7.87 -4.67 -5.84
N LYS A 487 7.10 -3.81 -6.53
CA LYS A 487 5.73 -4.13 -6.97
C LYS A 487 5.66 -5.37 -7.87
N VAL A 488 6.62 -5.55 -8.78
CA VAL A 488 6.69 -6.72 -9.68
C VAL A 488 7.24 -7.95 -8.98
N LEU A 489 8.40 -7.83 -8.32
CA LEU A 489 9.06 -8.94 -7.64
C LEU A 489 8.36 -9.38 -6.36
N GLY A 490 7.40 -8.60 -5.84
CA GLY A 490 6.55 -9.02 -4.72
C GLY A 490 5.80 -10.32 -4.99
N ALA A 491 5.53 -10.65 -6.26
CA ALA A 491 4.93 -11.92 -6.64
C ALA A 491 5.92 -13.10 -6.72
N ALA A 492 7.22 -12.84 -6.65
CA ALA A 492 8.24 -13.87 -6.81
C ALA A 492 8.27 -14.80 -5.59
N ARG A 493 8.67 -16.05 -5.82
CA ARG A 493 8.75 -17.08 -4.77
C ARG A 493 9.60 -16.63 -3.58
N GLY A 494 9.04 -16.78 -2.39
CA GLY A 494 9.74 -16.55 -1.13
C GLY A 494 9.99 -15.07 -0.78
N VAL A 495 9.50 -14.15 -1.61
CA VAL A 495 9.48 -12.71 -1.35
C VAL A 495 8.34 -12.39 -0.40
N THR A 496 8.61 -11.53 0.58
CA THR A 496 7.62 -11.08 1.56
C THR A 496 7.49 -9.56 1.52
N GLN A 497 6.42 -9.05 2.13
CA GLN A 497 6.22 -7.62 2.33
C GLN A 497 5.96 -7.36 3.81
N ILE A 498 6.67 -6.39 4.38
CA ILE A 498 6.48 -5.97 5.77
C ILE A 498 6.81 -4.48 5.92
N ALA A 499 5.98 -3.74 6.67
CA ALA A 499 6.15 -2.31 6.96
C ALA A 499 6.55 -1.43 5.75
N GLY A 500 6.03 -1.73 4.54
CA GLY A 500 6.31 -0.98 3.32
C GLY A 500 7.61 -1.33 2.58
N TRP A 501 8.28 -2.42 2.96
CA TRP A 501 9.42 -3.00 2.26
C TRP A 501 9.12 -4.40 1.74
N ILE A 502 9.77 -4.74 0.63
CA ILE A 502 9.61 -5.99 -0.09
C ILE A 502 10.98 -6.66 -0.23
N GLY A 503 11.05 -7.91 0.18
CA GLY A 503 12.26 -8.73 0.10
C GLY A 503 12.18 -10.04 0.90
N PRO A 504 13.25 -10.84 0.91
CA PRO A 504 14.44 -10.68 0.08
C PRO A 504 14.13 -11.04 -1.38
N CYS A 505 14.54 -10.19 -2.33
CA CYS A 505 14.41 -10.43 -3.76
C CYS A 505 15.73 -10.96 -4.36
N ILE A 506 15.65 -11.50 -5.58
CA ILE A 506 16.82 -12.04 -6.30
C ILE A 506 17.96 -11.01 -6.38
N TYR A 507 19.20 -11.48 -6.21
CA TYR A 507 20.39 -10.66 -6.40
C TYR A 507 20.67 -10.41 -7.88
N THR A 508 21.52 -9.43 -8.15
CA THR A 508 22.01 -9.13 -9.48
C THR A 508 23.53 -8.91 -9.48
N PRO A 509 24.25 -9.44 -10.49
CA PRO A 509 25.66 -9.15 -10.66
C PRO A 509 25.91 -7.73 -11.20
N ASP A 510 24.88 -7.04 -11.69
CA ASP A 510 24.99 -5.68 -12.26
C ASP A 510 25.22 -4.62 -11.17
N LEU A 511 24.93 -4.94 -9.90
CA LEU A 511 25.11 -4.08 -8.74
C LEU A 511 26.27 -4.59 -7.87
N LYS A 512 26.90 -3.68 -7.12
CA LYS A 512 27.90 -4.06 -6.12
C LYS A 512 27.26 -4.87 -4.99
N ARG A 513 28.10 -5.52 -4.19
CA ARG A 513 27.67 -6.28 -3.00
C ARG A 513 26.80 -5.45 -2.04
N THR A 514 27.09 -4.16 -1.90
CA THR A 514 26.26 -3.21 -1.16
C THR A 514 26.11 -1.94 -1.97
N GLU A 515 24.91 -1.64 -2.45
CA GLU A 515 24.65 -0.48 -3.31
C GLU A 515 23.19 -0.03 -3.24
N CYS A 516 22.98 1.27 -3.01
CA CYS A 516 21.68 1.92 -3.10
C CYS A 516 21.36 2.26 -4.56
N VAL A 517 20.11 2.04 -4.97
CA VAL A 517 19.67 2.14 -6.36
C VAL A 517 18.42 3.00 -6.45
N ARG A 518 18.42 3.95 -7.38
CA ARG A 518 17.25 4.75 -7.74
C ARG A 518 16.76 4.35 -9.11
N ILE A 519 15.45 4.13 -9.24
CA ILE A 519 14.86 3.63 -10.48
C ILE A 519 14.23 4.78 -11.26
N ARG A 520 14.62 4.90 -12.52
CA ARG A 520 13.97 5.79 -13.45
C ARG A 520 12.62 5.20 -13.83
N LYS A 521 11.59 6.04 -13.73
CA LYS A 521 10.21 5.65 -14.05
C LYS A 521 9.50 6.74 -14.82
N GLN A 522 8.59 6.34 -15.67
CA GLN A 522 7.61 7.21 -16.32
C GLN A 522 6.27 7.09 -15.58
N GLU A 523 5.49 8.17 -15.57
CA GLU A 523 4.13 8.10 -15.02
C GLU A 523 3.28 7.12 -15.83
N SER A 524 2.43 6.35 -15.15
CA SER A 524 1.48 5.48 -15.85
C SER A 524 0.61 6.29 -16.81
N PRO A 525 0.40 5.82 -18.04
CA PRO A 525 -0.55 6.44 -18.96
C PRO A 525 -2.01 6.11 -18.61
N ASP A 526 -2.30 5.42 -17.51
CA ASP A 526 -3.68 5.08 -17.09
C ASP A 526 -4.51 6.35 -16.83
N PRO A 527 -5.84 6.31 -17.06
CA PRO A 527 -6.69 7.45 -16.79
C PRO A 527 -6.76 7.71 -15.28
N LYS A 528 -6.61 8.98 -14.88
CA LYS A 528 -6.84 9.40 -13.48
C LYS A 528 -8.34 9.52 -13.22
N LEU A 529 -8.79 9.02 -12.07
CA LEU A 529 -10.20 9.10 -11.69
C LEU A 529 -10.61 10.55 -11.43
N THR A 530 -11.79 10.93 -11.93
CA THR A 530 -12.44 12.20 -11.61
C THR A 530 -13.48 12.02 -10.49
N PRO A 531 -13.98 13.09 -9.85
CA PRO A 531 -15.04 12.97 -8.84
C PRO A 531 -16.25 12.16 -9.33
N LYS A 532 -16.68 12.37 -10.59
CA LYS A 532 -17.78 11.63 -11.21
C LYS A 532 -17.48 10.14 -11.41
N ASP A 533 -16.24 9.80 -11.71
CA ASP A 533 -15.83 8.39 -11.83
C ASP A 533 -15.93 7.70 -10.46
N VAL A 534 -15.52 8.38 -9.39
CA VAL A 534 -15.56 7.86 -8.02
C VAL A 534 -17.00 7.73 -7.54
N GLU A 535 -17.84 8.75 -7.70
CA GLU A 535 -19.25 8.74 -7.30
C GLU A 535 -20.07 7.67 -8.04
N SER A 536 -19.74 7.37 -9.30
CA SER A 536 -20.42 6.34 -10.11
C SER A 536 -19.88 4.92 -9.93
N MET A 537 -18.92 4.70 -9.01
CA MET A 537 -18.26 3.41 -8.80
C MET A 537 -19.22 2.28 -8.43
N GLU A 538 -20.28 2.58 -7.66
CA GLU A 538 -21.31 1.62 -7.25
C GLU A 538 -22.03 1.03 -8.48
N VAL A 539 -22.38 1.88 -9.44
CA VAL A 539 -23.05 1.47 -10.69
C VAL A 539 -22.12 0.61 -11.54
N ARG A 540 -20.84 0.99 -11.63
CA ARG A 540 -19.83 0.29 -12.46
C ARG A 540 -19.32 -1.01 -11.86
N SER A 541 -19.67 -1.31 -10.62
CA SER A 541 -19.35 -2.56 -9.94
C SER A 541 -20.59 -3.42 -9.66
N ASN A 542 -21.80 -2.95 -9.97
CA ASN A 542 -23.03 -3.67 -9.67
C ASN A 542 -23.09 -5.03 -10.39
N PRO A 543 -23.29 -6.15 -9.68
CA PRO A 543 -23.46 -7.48 -10.28
C PRO A 543 -24.61 -7.56 -11.30
N LEU A 544 -25.72 -6.85 -11.08
CA LEU A 544 -26.91 -6.90 -11.93
C LEU A 544 -26.74 -6.13 -13.25
N GLY A 545 -25.82 -5.17 -13.31
CA GLY A 545 -25.80 -4.18 -14.39
C GLY A 545 -26.75 -3.01 -14.12
N PRO A 546 -27.35 -2.40 -15.17
CA PRO A 546 -28.31 -1.32 -15.02
C PRO A 546 -29.51 -1.72 -14.16
N LYS A 547 -30.09 -0.75 -13.43
CA LYS A 547 -31.29 -1.00 -12.61
C LYS A 547 -32.51 -1.19 -13.51
N GLU A 548 -33.01 -2.42 -13.58
CA GLU A 548 -34.18 -2.83 -14.36
C GLU A 548 -35.22 -3.55 -13.50
N THR A 549 -36.42 -3.75 -14.05
CA THR A 549 -37.52 -4.46 -13.38
C THR A 549 -37.39 -5.98 -13.51
N SER A 550 -36.80 -6.45 -14.60
CA SER A 550 -36.64 -7.86 -14.95
C SER A 550 -35.25 -8.08 -15.53
N TYR A 551 -34.60 -9.18 -15.14
CA TYR A 551 -33.24 -9.50 -15.54
C TYR A 551 -33.23 -10.83 -16.31
N PRO A 552 -33.05 -10.83 -17.64
CA PRO A 552 -32.94 -12.05 -18.44
C PRO A 552 -31.77 -12.91 -18.00
N VAL A 553 -31.98 -14.23 -17.89
CA VAL A 553 -30.92 -15.16 -17.49
C VAL A 553 -29.78 -15.23 -18.51
N ASP A 554 -30.11 -15.08 -19.80
CA ASP A 554 -29.16 -15.11 -20.93
C ASP A 554 -28.21 -13.90 -20.97
N ASP A 555 -28.53 -12.82 -20.25
CA ASP A 555 -27.68 -11.62 -20.16
C ASP A 555 -26.43 -11.84 -19.28
N TYR A 556 -26.33 -13.01 -18.65
CA TYR A 556 -25.32 -13.33 -17.66
C TYR A 556 -24.58 -14.62 -18.01
N GLU A 557 -23.27 -14.62 -17.81
CA GLU A 557 -22.41 -15.79 -17.92
C GLU A 557 -21.59 -16.02 -16.64
N VAL A 558 -21.05 -17.23 -16.46
CA VAL A 558 -20.14 -17.54 -15.34
C VAL A 558 -18.73 -17.69 -15.88
N PRO A 559 -17.92 -16.62 -15.88
CA PRO A 559 -16.55 -16.68 -16.37
C PRO A 559 -15.68 -17.51 -15.42
N MET A 560 -14.92 -18.45 -15.99
CA MET A 560 -14.07 -19.38 -15.26
C MET A 560 -12.69 -19.44 -15.90
N VAL A 561 -11.66 -19.50 -15.05
CA VAL A 561 -10.26 -19.66 -15.48
C VAL A 561 -10.04 -21.08 -15.98
N ASP A 562 -9.31 -21.23 -17.09
CA ASP A 562 -8.89 -22.55 -17.56
C ASP A 562 -7.78 -23.12 -16.65
N ARG A 563 -7.96 -24.34 -16.15
CA ARG A 563 -7.05 -25.02 -15.23
C ARG A 563 -6.45 -26.31 -15.79
N ASP A 564 -6.93 -26.77 -16.94
CA ASP A 564 -6.57 -28.08 -17.44
C ASP A 564 -5.16 -28.07 -18.09
N ASP A 565 -4.77 -26.93 -18.68
CA ASP A 565 -3.47 -26.72 -19.33
C ASP A 565 -2.72 -25.51 -18.73
N VAL A 566 -2.26 -25.64 -17.48
CA VAL A 566 -1.46 -24.59 -16.82
C VAL A 566 0.03 -24.73 -17.17
N THR A 567 0.62 -23.65 -17.66
CA THR A 567 2.01 -23.62 -18.13
C THR A 567 3.00 -23.25 -17.03
N ASP A 568 3.99 -24.12 -16.77
CA ASP A 568 5.03 -23.93 -15.73
C ASP A 568 6.45 -23.67 -16.30
N ILE A 569 6.55 -23.26 -17.56
CA ILE A 569 7.82 -23.17 -18.30
C ILE A 569 8.49 -21.78 -18.21
N ILE A 570 7.74 -20.72 -17.90
CA ILE A 570 8.29 -19.37 -17.85
C ILE A 570 9.17 -19.25 -16.61
N ARG A 571 10.42 -18.80 -16.80
CA ARG A 571 11.39 -18.62 -15.71
C ARG A 571 12.05 -17.26 -15.76
N MET A 572 12.17 -16.62 -14.61
CA MET A 572 12.99 -15.42 -14.47
C MET A 572 14.47 -15.79 -14.53
N GLU A 573 15.21 -15.25 -15.51
CA GLU A 573 16.64 -15.53 -15.70
C GLU A 573 17.52 -14.56 -14.93
N LYS A 574 17.23 -13.26 -15.04
CA LYS A 574 18.01 -12.21 -14.38
C LYS A 574 17.23 -10.91 -14.18
N LEU A 575 17.58 -10.21 -13.11
CA LEU A 575 17.25 -8.81 -12.90
C LEU A 575 18.44 -7.96 -13.36
N SER A 576 18.23 -7.05 -14.31
CA SER A 576 19.29 -6.26 -14.93
C SER A 576 19.14 -4.77 -14.70
N PHE A 577 20.27 -4.09 -14.49
CA PHE A 577 20.35 -2.66 -14.23
C PHE A 577 21.32 -1.98 -15.19
N VAL A 578 20.85 -0.95 -15.88
CA VAL A 578 21.72 -0.11 -16.74
C VAL A 578 21.67 1.33 -16.23
N PRO A 579 22.82 1.95 -15.90
CA PRO A 579 22.85 3.36 -15.51
C PRO A 579 22.23 4.24 -16.59
N ALA A 580 21.29 5.09 -16.19
CA ALA A 580 20.63 6.01 -17.08
C ALA A 580 21.66 7.00 -17.68
N LYS A 581 21.55 7.26 -18.99
CA LYS A 581 22.41 8.24 -19.70
C LYS A 581 22.30 9.65 -19.09
N GLU A 582 21.10 10.02 -18.67
CA GLU A 582 20.83 11.27 -17.96
C GLU A 582 20.83 11.01 -16.45
N GLN A 583 21.86 11.50 -15.78
CA GLN A 583 21.92 11.50 -14.32
C GLN A 583 21.38 12.85 -13.80
N PRO A 584 20.54 12.86 -12.76
CA PRO A 584 20.03 14.10 -12.19
C PRO A 584 21.20 14.97 -11.68
N ALA A 585 21.13 16.29 -11.82
CA ALA A 585 22.22 17.21 -11.43
C ALA A 585 22.66 17.07 -9.95
N ASN A 586 21.75 16.56 -9.09
CA ASN A 586 22.01 16.25 -7.69
C ASN A 586 22.78 14.93 -7.46
N SER A 587 23.19 14.21 -8.49
CA SER A 587 24.13 13.07 -8.39
C SER A 587 25.54 13.49 -7.93
N ARG A 588 25.79 14.80 -7.80
CA ARG A 588 27.01 15.39 -7.22
C ARG A 588 27.08 15.34 -5.68
N GLN A 589 26.25 14.53 -5.01
CA GLN A 589 26.20 14.37 -3.53
C GLN A 589 27.37 13.53 -2.97
N GLY A 590 28.59 13.79 -3.42
CA GLY A 590 29.82 13.14 -2.95
C GLY A 590 30.07 11.74 -3.54
N PRO A 591 31.20 11.11 -3.18
CA PRO A 591 31.54 9.74 -3.60
C PRO A 591 30.50 8.75 -3.07
N GLY A 592 29.90 7.94 -3.96
CA GLY A 592 28.95 6.89 -3.57
C GLY A 592 27.47 7.29 -3.60
N ALA A 593 27.11 8.47 -4.10
CA ALA A 593 25.71 8.83 -4.32
C ALA A 593 25.01 7.85 -5.28
N PRO A 594 23.72 7.48 -5.05
CA PRO A 594 23.04 6.48 -5.85
C PRO A 594 22.82 7.00 -7.27
N LEU A 595 23.22 6.19 -8.25
CA LEU A 595 22.92 6.46 -9.65
C LEU A 595 21.44 6.19 -9.94
N LEU A 596 20.94 6.86 -10.97
CA LEU A 596 19.65 6.54 -11.57
C LEU A 596 19.83 5.40 -12.58
N PHE A 597 19.01 4.36 -12.47
CA PHE A 597 19.07 3.16 -13.31
C PHE A 597 17.78 2.91 -14.08
N ASP A 598 17.92 2.33 -15.26
CA ASP A 598 16.87 1.60 -15.96
C ASP A 598 16.93 0.13 -15.54
N ALA A 599 15.78 -0.44 -15.19
CA ALA A 599 15.66 -1.81 -14.77
C ALA A 599 14.89 -2.65 -15.80
N ALA A 600 15.31 -3.90 -15.98
CA ALA A 600 14.59 -4.88 -16.78
C ALA A 600 14.71 -6.27 -16.15
N ILE A 601 13.66 -7.08 -16.31
CA ILE A 601 13.67 -8.49 -15.94
C ILE A 601 13.69 -9.33 -17.21
N PHE A 602 14.59 -10.30 -17.28
CA PHE A 602 14.69 -11.22 -18.41
C PHE A 602 13.98 -12.52 -18.06
N PHE A 603 13.13 -12.99 -18.98
CA PHE A 603 12.36 -14.21 -18.81
C PHE A 603 12.69 -15.20 -19.92
N ALA A 604 12.95 -16.45 -19.57
CA ALA A 604 12.97 -17.55 -20.52
C ALA A 604 11.52 -17.98 -20.80
N CYS A 605 11.05 -17.77 -22.04
CA CYS A 605 9.73 -18.18 -22.51
C CYS A 605 9.86 -18.77 -23.91
N GLY A 606 9.32 -19.98 -24.13
CA GLY A 606 9.37 -20.64 -25.44
C GLY A 606 10.79 -20.96 -25.96
N GLY A 607 11.80 -21.00 -25.09
CA GLY A 607 13.21 -21.21 -25.47
C GLY A 607 13.96 -19.94 -25.86
N GLU A 608 13.33 -18.77 -25.76
CA GLU A 608 13.94 -17.46 -26.01
C GLU A 608 13.94 -16.60 -24.74
N SER A 609 14.91 -15.68 -24.63
CA SER A 609 15.02 -14.73 -23.53
C SER A 609 14.33 -13.40 -23.88
N TRP A 610 13.29 -13.05 -23.14
CA TRP A 610 12.48 -11.85 -23.36
C TRP A 610 12.76 -10.78 -22.29
N PRO A 611 13.28 -9.60 -22.67
CA PRO A 611 13.54 -8.51 -21.73
C PRO A 611 12.29 -7.65 -21.48
N MET A 612 11.74 -7.71 -20.27
CA MET A 612 10.67 -6.82 -19.82
C MET A 612 11.24 -5.61 -19.08
N LYS A 613 11.34 -4.48 -19.77
CA LYS A 613 11.76 -3.18 -19.19
C LYS A 613 10.71 -2.65 -18.22
N LEU A 614 11.10 -2.30 -17.00
CA LEU A 614 10.20 -1.78 -15.96
C LEU A 614 10.08 -0.25 -16.08
N THR A 615 9.46 0.20 -17.17
CA THR A 615 9.50 1.60 -17.62
C THR A 615 8.51 2.49 -16.87
N TYR A 616 7.31 1.99 -16.58
CA TYR A 616 6.20 2.77 -16.04
C TYR A 616 5.95 2.44 -14.56
N ASP A 617 5.61 3.48 -13.78
CA ASP A 617 5.13 3.33 -12.42
C ASP A 617 3.63 3.01 -12.43
N VAL A 618 3.32 1.72 -12.60
CA VAL A 618 1.96 1.19 -12.55
C VAL A 618 1.61 0.69 -11.16
N ASP A 619 0.34 0.47 -10.89
CA ASP A 619 -0.14 -0.08 -9.62
C ASP A 619 -0.78 -1.46 -9.79
N PHE A 620 -0.46 -2.36 -8.87
CA PHE A 620 -1.12 -3.66 -8.75
C PHE A 620 -2.08 -3.59 -7.58
N VAL A 621 -3.37 -3.59 -7.86
CA VAL A 621 -4.43 -3.49 -6.85
C VAL A 621 -4.84 -4.90 -6.44
N ASN A 622 -4.73 -5.25 -5.17
CA ASN A 622 -5.18 -6.56 -4.69
C ASN A 622 -6.70 -6.64 -4.79
N ALA A 623 -7.22 -7.62 -5.53
CA ALA A 623 -8.65 -7.79 -5.69
C ALA A 623 -9.32 -8.07 -4.35
N PHE A 624 -10.53 -7.55 -4.17
CA PHE A 624 -11.29 -7.79 -2.96
C PHE A 624 -11.84 -9.22 -2.92
N PRO A 625 -11.73 -9.96 -1.80
CA PRO A 625 -12.26 -11.31 -1.70
C PRO A 625 -13.78 -11.34 -1.88
N CYS A 626 -14.30 -12.27 -2.67
CA CYS A 626 -15.74 -12.49 -2.81
C CYS A 626 -16.18 -13.70 -1.98
N HIS A 627 -17.47 -13.81 -1.67
CA HIS A 627 -18.03 -14.92 -0.90
C HIS A 627 -18.97 -15.77 -1.76
N GLN A 628 -19.01 -17.09 -1.59
CA GLN A 628 -19.93 -17.99 -2.32
C GLN A 628 -19.89 -17.89 -3.86
N GLY A 629 -18.75 -17.45 -4.42
CA GLY A 629 -18.52 -17.48 -5.87
C GLY A 629 -18.39 -18.92 -6.43
N PRO A 630 -18.33 -19.10 -7.76
CA PRO A 630 -18.21 -18.07 -8.79
C PRO A 630 -19.50 -17.27 -8.99
N HIS A 631 -19.35 -15.98 -9.28
CA HIS A 631 -20.48 -15.09 -9.56
C HIS A 631 -20.68 -14.97 -11.06
N VAL A 632 -21.90 -14.61 -11.46
CA VAL A 632 -22.18 -14.28 -12.85
C VAL A 632 -21.61 -12.92 -13.23
N LEU A 633 -21.42 -12.70 -14.51
CA LEU A 633 -20.98 -11.47 -15.14
C LEU A 633 -22.01 -11.05 -16.18
N PHE A 634 -22.50 -9.81 -16.06
CA PHE A 634 -23.40 -9.19 -17.03
C PHE A 634 -22.67 -8.88 -18.35
N TYR A 635 -23.33 -9.09 -19.49
CA TYR A 635 -22.69 -9.04 -20.83
C TYR A 635 -22.00 -7.70 -21.18
N ASP A 636 -22.44 -6.57 -20.61
CA ASP A 636 -21.81 -5.26 -20.85
C ASP A 636 -20.38 -5.17 -20.29
N PHE A 637 -20.01 -6.04 -19.34
CA PHE A 637 -18.64 -6.14 -18.84
C PHE A 637 -17.76 -6.93 -19.80
N SER A 638 -17.43 -6.32 -20.94
CA SER A 638 -16.59 -6.93 -21.97
C SER A 638 -15.18 -7.26 -21.47
N TYR A 639 -14.75 -8.50 -21.70
CA TYR A 639 -13.38 -8.92 -21.37
C TYR A 639 -12.78 -9.81 -22.47
N ARG A 640 -11.48 -10.01 -22.38
CA ARG A 640 -10.72 -10.99 -23.19
C ARG A 640 -9.80 -11.75 -22.24
N ALA A 641 -10.00 -13.05 -22.11
CA ALA A 641 -9.08 -13.92 -21.38
C ALA A 641 -7.93 -14.39 -22.30
N ILE A 642 -6.73 -14.50 -21.75
CA ILE A 642 -5.54 -15.03 -22.41
C ILE A 642 -4.68 -15.78 -21.39
N LYS A 643 -4.18 -16.96 -21.75
CA LYS A 643 -3.18 -17.63 -20.94
C LYS A 643 -1.82 -16.94 -21.04
N ILE A 644 -0.99 -17.12 -20.02
CA ILE A 644 0.32 -16.45 -19.95
C ILE A 644 1.24 -16.76 -21.14
N ASP A 645 1.08 -17.93 -21.76
CA ASP A 645 1.86 -18.45 -22.88
C ASP A 645 1.16 -18.31 -24.25
N GLU A 646 -0.09 -17.86 -24.29
CA GLU A 646 -0.90 -17.69 -25.52
C GLU A 646 -0.62 -16.36 -26.25
N GLY A 647 0.64 -15.91 -26.25
CA GLY A 647 1.07 -14.71 -27.00
C GLY A 647 0.93 -13.39 -26.24
N LEU A 648 1.00 -13.40 -24.90
CA LEU A 648 1.07 -12.16 -24.10
C LEU A 648 2.26 -11.28 -24.51
N VAL A 649 3.39 -11.91 -24.85
CA VAL A 649 4.60 -11.21 -25.35
C VAL A 649 4.30 -10.34 -26.57
N ASP A 650 3.48 -10.85 -27.49
CA ASP A 650 3.19 -10.21 -28.78
C ASP A 650 2.10 -9.12 -28.67
N LEU A 651 1.41 -9.04 -27.53
CA LEU A 651 0.36 -8.07 -27.29
C LEU A 651 0.95 -6.71 -26.92
N HIS A 652 1.09 -5.82 -27.91
CA HIS A 652 1.69 -4.49 -27.70
C HIS A 652 0.71 -3.32 -27.74
N ASP A 653 -0.47 -3.52 -28.33
CA ASP A 653 -1.45 -2.49 -28.63
C ASP A 653 -2.70 -2.55 -27.74
N TRP A 654 -2.64 -3.30 -26.63
CA TRP A 654 -3.76 -3.45 -25.70
C TRP A 654 -4.34 -2.11 -25.25
N GLY A 655 -3.50 -1.09 -25.02
CA GLY A 655 -4.00 0.25 -24.69
C GLY A 655 -5.01 0.80 -25.72
N ARG A 656 -4.78 0.59 -27.02
CA ARG A 656 -5.76 1.02 -28.05
C ARG A 656 -7.00 0.13 -28.03
N GLN A 657 -6.83 -1.19 -27.89
CA GLN A 657 -7.92 -2.16 -27.87
C GLN A 657 -8.86 -1.94 -26.67
N SER A 658 -8.30 -1.64 -25.50
CA SER A 658 -9.05 -1.35 -24.28
C SER A 658 -9.76 0.00 -24.30
N GLY A 659 -9.60 0.80 -25.37
CA GLY A 659 -10.24 2.11 -25.53
C GLY A 659 -9.42 3.31 -25.03
N ARG A 660 -8.16 3.13 -24.61
CA ARG A 660 -7.31 4.27 -24.22
C ARG A 660 -6.94 5.06 -25.46
N THR A 661 -7.27 6.35 -25.45
CA THR A 661 -6.91 7.27 -26.53
C THR A 661 -5.40 7.46 -26.53
N SER A 662 -4.74 7.08 -27.62
CA SER A 662 -3.31 7.27 -27.78
C SER A 662 -2.98 8.77 -27.73
N ARG A 663 -2.08 9.18 -26.83
CA ARG A 663 -1.46 10.51 -26.88
C ARG A 663 -0.88 10.73 -28.29
N PRO A 664 -1.01 11.93 -28.89
CA PRO A 664 -0.31 12.23 -30.14
C PRO A 664 1.19 12.00 -29.94
N CYS A 665 1.76 11.08 -30.70
CA CYS A 665 3.20 10.81 -30.69
C CYS A 665 3.89 11.93 -31.47
N SER A 666 4.16 13.07 -30.82
CA SER A 666 5.00 14.11 -31.43
C SER A 666 6.46 13.69 -31.29
N ALA A 667 6.99 13.04 -32.32
CA ALA A 667 8.42 12.94 -32.53
C ALA A 667 9.01 14.36 -32.63
N ARG A 668 10.06 14.62 -31.85
CA ARG A 668 10.85 15.87 -31.81
C ARG A 668 10.15 17.10 -31.21
N SER A 669 10.05 17.14 -29.89
CA SER A 669 10.36 18.34 -29.10
C SER A 669 10.27 18.01 -27.61
N SER A 670 11.28 18.40 -26.84
CA SER A 670 11.23 18.33 -25.38
C SER A 670 10.01 19.12 -24.89
N PRO A 671 9.08 18.54 -24.12
CA PRO A 671 7.92 19.29 -23.66
C PRO A 671 8.41 20.35 -22.67
N GLY A 672 8.26 21.63 -23.03
CA GLY A 672 8.40 22.71 -22.08
C GLY A 672 7.37 22.52 -20.95
N LYS A 673 7.77 22.80 -19.70
CA LYS A 673 6.98 22.67 -18.46
C LYS A 673 5.60 23.38 -18.44
N LYS A 674 5.20 24.03 -19.54
CA LYS A 674 3.91 24.73 -19.70
C LYS A 674 2.92 24.03 -20.66
N SER A 675 3.28 22.88 -21.24
CA SER A 675 2.42 22.12 -22.17
C SER A 675 1.83 20.83 -21.56
N MET A 676 1.87 20.67 -20.22
CA MET A 676 1.30 19.50 -19.54
C MET A 676 -0.12 19.73 -18.99
N THR A 677 -0.65 20.94 -19.10
CA THR A 677 -1.93 21.31 -18.47
C THR A 677 -3.15 21.33 -19.40
N LEU A 678 -3.03 21.00 -20.69
CA LEU A 678 -4.17 21.17 -21.61
C LEU A 678 -4.25 20.13 -22.75
N THR A 679 -4.07 18.84 -22.42
CA THR A 679 -4.61 17.75 -23.25
C THR A 679 -5.28 16.70 -22.38
N THR A 680 -6.12 17.15 -21.45
CA THR A 680 -7.22 16.32 -20.97
C THR A 680 -8.14 16.10 -22.18
N THR A 681 -8.14 14.90 -22.74
CA THR A 681 -9.38 14.41 -23.32
C THR A 681 -10.45 14.64 -22.26
N ASN A 682 -11.46 15.46 -22.53
CA ASN A 682 -12.56 15.83 -21.62
C ASN A 682 -13.46 14.63 -21.23
N GLN A 683 -12.94 13.41 -21.41
CA GLN A 683 -13.62 12.14 -21.31
C GLN A 683 -13.29 11.51 -19.96
N LEU A 684 -14.34 11.09 -19.26
CA LEU A 684 -14.27 10.45 -17.95
C LEU A 684 -13.43 9.16 -18.00
N ALA A 685 -12.77 8.81 -16.90
CA ALA A 685 -11.85 7.68 -16.87
C ALA A 685 -12.53 6.36 -17.27
N HIS A 686 -13.76 6.14 -16.80
CA HIS A 686 -14.49 4.91 -17.10
C HIS A 686 -14.84 4.76 -18.59
N MET A 687 -14.95 5.87 -19.34
CA MET A 687 -15.23 5.81 -20.79
C MET A 687 -13.99 5.47 -21.62
N GLN A 688 -12.80 5.48 -21.00
CA GLN A 688 -11.53 5.13 -21.63
C GLN A 688 -11.16 3.65 -21.44
N VAL A 689 -11.96 2.91 -20.66
CA VAL A 689 -11.82 1.46 -20.45
C VAL A 689 -13.08 0.78 -20.97
N LYS A 690 -13.00 0.25 -22.20
CA LYS A 690 -14.12 -0.42 -22.88
C LYS A 690 -14.09 -1.94 -22.70
N GLN A 691 -12.89 -2.50 -22.57
CA GLN A 691 -12.67 -3.93 -22.45
C GLN A 691 -11.52 -4.21 -21.48
N VAL A 692 -11.65 -5.28 -20.68
CA VAL A 692 -10.65 -5.73 -19.70
C VAL A 692 -9.89 -6.95 -20.23
N LEU A 693 -8.56 -6.94 -20.13
CA LEU A 693 -7.73 -8.12 -20.41
C LEU A 693 -7.59 -8.93 -19.14
N VAL A 694 -7.93 -10.21 -19.20
CA VAL A 694 -7.75 -11.16 -18.11
C VAL A 694 -6.55 -12.03 -18.46
N ILE A 695 -5.44 -11.84 -17.73
CA ILE A 695 -4.22 -12.63 -17.87
C ILE A 695 -4.27 -13.78 -16.87
N GLU A 696 -4.32 -15.01 -17.37
CA GLU A 696 -4.31 -16.22 -16.54
C GLU A 696 -2.86 -16.62 -16.21
N ALA A 697 -2.35 -16.08 -15.10
CA ALA A 697 -1.01 -16.32 -14.59
C ALA A 697 -1.00 -17.42 -13.50
N LEU A 698 -1.61 -18.56 -13.80
CA LEU A 698 -1.64 -19.73 -12.91
C LEU A 698 -0.31 -20.50 -12.95
N GLY A 699 -0.05 -21.40 -12.01
CA GLY A 699 1.12 -22.29 -12.05
C GLY A 699 2.24 -21.85 -11.11
N VAL A 700 3.42 -21.56 -11.66
CA VAL A 700 4.58 -21.06 -10.92
C VAL A 700 4.52 -19.55 -10.65
N SER A 701 5.14 -19.10 -9.56
CA SER A 701 5.20 -17.67 -9.19
C SER A 701 5.71 -16.75 -10.32
N ASP A 702 6.62 -17.25 -11.15
CA ASP A 702 7.24 -16.50 -12.24
C ASP A 702 6.23 -16.05 -13.30
N ASN A 703 5.09 -16.75 -13.44
CA ASN A 703 4.02 -16.34 -14.34
C ASN A 703 3.37 -15.02 -13.89
N GLU A 704 3.14 -14.86 -12.59
CA GLU A 704 2.61 -13.60 -12.05
C GLU A 704 3.65 -12.48 -12.15
N VAL A 705 4.92 -12.77 -11.84
CA VAL A 705 6.02 -11.81 -12.00
C VAL A 705 6.11 -11.36 -13.47
N PHE A 706 5.96 -12.27 -14.42
CA PHE A 706 5.95 -11.98 -15.85
C PHE A 706 4.77 -11.10 -16.26
N ALA A 707 3.55 -11.41 -15.81
CA ALA A 707 2.37 -10.58 -16.05
C ALA A 707 2.51 -9.17 -15.47
N ARG A 708 3.00 -9.05 -14.23
CA ARG A 708 3.30 -7.75 -13.59
C ARG A 708 4.40 -6.99 -14.35
N ALA A 709 5.44 -7.67 -14.82
CA ALA A 709 6.51 -7.06 -15.61
C ALA A 709 6.01 -6.56 -16.97
N TRP A 710 5.14 -7.30 -17.65
CA TRP A 710 4.48 -6.88 -18.90
C TRP A 710 3.63 -5.61 -18.68
N CYS A 711 2.84 -5.59 -17.60
CA CYS A 711 2.09 -4.40 -17.18
C CYS A 711 2.98 -3.17 -16.97
N ALA A 712 4.11 -3.33 -16.27
CA ALA A 712 5.10 -2.27 -16.04
C ALA A 712 5.84 -1.84 -17.32
N HIS A 713 5.97 -2.74 -18.30
CA HIS A 713 6.57 -2.47 -19.60
C HIS A 713 5.68 -1.60 -20.48
N HIS A 714 4.39 -1.93 -20.53
CA HIS A 714 3.42 -1.26 -21.39
C HIS A 714 2.64 -0.12 -20.72
N GLY A 715 2.75 0.03 -19.39
CA GLY A 715 2.09 1.11 -18.65
C GLY A 715 0.61 0.82 -18.40
N HIS A 716 0.31 -0.37 -17.90
CA HIS A 716 -1.02 -0.77 -17.43
C HIS A 716 -0.95 -1.11 -15.95
N SER A 717 -1.73 -0.42 -15.11
CA SER A 717 -2.10 -0.92 -13.79
C SER A 717 -2.97 -2.17 -13.94
N ALA A 718 -3.02 -3.01 -12.91
CA ALA A 718 -3.80 -4.24 -12.96
C ALA A 718 -4.45 -4.58 -11.61
N ILE A 719 -5.63 -5.19 -11.67
CA ILE A 719 -6.22 -5.88 -10.52
C ILE A 719 -5.58 -7.27 -10.40
N VAL A 720 -5.01 -7.60 -9.26
CA VAL A 720 -4.39 -8.91 -8.99
C VAL A 720 -5.35 -9.74 -8.15
N ALA A 721 -5.93 -10.78 -8.75
CA ALA A 721 -6.92 -11.64 -8.13
C ALA A 721 -6.33 -13.01 -7.82
N ASN A 722 -6.34 -13.39 -6.54
CA ASN A 722 -6.06 -14.78 -6.17
C ASN A 722 -7.30 -15.62 -6.47
N VAL A 723 -7.15 -16.63 -7.33
CA VAL A 723 -8.26 -17.52 -7.71
C VAL A 723 -9.01 -18.05 -6.48
N LYS A 724 -8.30 -18.36 -5.38
CA LYS A 724 -8.83 -18.92 -4.12
C LYS A 724 -9.77 -17.97 -3.36
N GLU A 725 -9.67 -16.67 -3.60
CA GLU A 725 -10.37 -15.64 -2.81
C GLU A 725 -11.34 -14.80 -3.65
N THR A 726 -11.03 -14.56 -4.93
CA THR A 726 -11.83 -13.72 -5.82
C THR A 726 -12.14 -14.46 -7.11
N CYS A 727 -13.41 -14.47 -7.54
CA CYS A 727 -13.82 -15.06 -8.81
C CYS A 727 -13.61 -14.11 -9.99
N MET A 728 -13.57 -14.65 -11.22
CA MET A 728 -13.32 -13.88 -12.45
C MET A 728 -14.29 -12.71 -12.62
N ALA A 729 -15.59 -12.94 -12.44
CA ALA A 729 -16.60 -11.90 -12.55
C ALA A 729 -16.38 -10.73 -11.56
N CYS A 730 -16.03 -11.01 -10.30
CA CYS A 730 -15.78 -9.96 -9.31
C CYS A 730 -14.51 -9.16 -9.63
N ALA A 731 -13.44 -9.81 -10.08
CA ALA A 731 -12.20 -9.11 -10.44
C ALA A 731 -12.38 -8.23 -11.69
N ILE A 732 -13.16 -8.69 -12.68
CA ILE A 732 -13.50 -7.88 -13.87
C ILE A 732 -14.31 -6.65 -13.45
N ARG A 733 -15.37 -6.82 -12.63
CA ARG A 733 -16.17 -5.70 -12.14
C ARG A 733 -15.36 -4.72 -11.30
N GLU A 734 -14.43 -5.21 -10.49
CA GLU A 734 -13.49 -4.35 -9.75
C GLU A 734 -12.55 -3.58 -10.68
N ALA A 735 -12.06 -4.19 -11.75
CA ALA A 735 -11.24 -3.51 -12.75
C ALA A 735 -12.03 -2.39 -13.44
N TYR A 736 -13.28 -2.65 -13.82
CA TYR A 736 -14.18 -1.62 -14.32
C TYR A 736 -14.36 -0.51 -13.28
N ALA A 737 -14.69 -0.83 -12.03
CA ALA A 737 -14.84 0.13 -10.93
C ALA A 737 -13.59 1.02 -10.74
N ALA A 738 -12.40 0.43 -10.80
CA ALA A 738 -11.12 1.12 -10.69
C ALA A 738 -10.71 1.88 -11.98
N CYS A 739 -11.42 1.71 -13.10
CA CYS A 739 -11.03 2.18 -14.44
C CYS A 739 -9.67 1.61 -14.87
N VAL A 740 -9.44 0.33 -14.59
CA VAL A 740 -8.23 -0.42 -14.92
C VAL A 740 -8.55 -1.41 -16.04
N SER A 741 -7.64 -1.54 -17.00
CA SER A 741 -7.86 -2.32 -18.24
C SER A 741 -7.30 -3.75 -18.20
N VAL A 742 -6.69 -4.17 -17.09
CA VAL A 742 -6.01 -5.46 -16.95
C VAL A 742 -6.35 -6.09 -15.61
N VAL A 743 -6.60 -7.39 -15.62
CA VAL A 743 -6.73 -8.25 -14.45
C VAL A 743 -5.71 -9.37 -14.57
N ILE A 744 -4.95 -9.64 -13.52
CA ILE A 744 -4.01 -10.76 -13.41
C ILE A 744 -4.63 -11.77 -12.44
N PHE A 745 -4.95 -12.96 -12.95
CA PHE A 745 -5.41 -14.08 -12.15
C PHE A 745 -4.23 -14.97 -11.76
N THR A 746 -4.06 -15.21 -10.46
CA THR A 746 -2.92 -15.96 -9.89
C THR A 746 -3.39 -16.96 -8.84
N GLU A 747 -2.54 -17.95 -8.53
CA GLU A 747 -2.72 -18.85 -7.38
C GLU A 747 -2.16 -18.28 -6.06
N GLY A 748 -1.47 -17.13 -6.13
CA GLY A 748 -1.00 -16.35 -4.98
C GLY A 748 0.26 -16.89 -4.30
N GLY A 749 1.27 -17.30 -5.09
CA GLY A 749 2.58 -17.79 -4.60
C GLY A 749 2.47 -19.07 -3.77
N LYS A 750 2.88 -20.22 -4.30
CA LYS A 750 2.80 -21.49 -3.57
C LYS A 750 3.84 -21.53 -2.44
N GLU A 751 3.40 -21.66 -1.18
CA GLU A 751 4.31 -22.00 -0.06
C GLU A 751 5.09 -23.30 -0.32
N GLU A 752 4.49 -24.22 -1.10
CA GLU A 752 5.05 -25.53 -1.43
C GLU A 752 5.76 -25.61 -2.79
N GLU A 753 6.01 -24.50 -3.49
CA GLU A 753 6.97 -24.54 -4.59
C GLU A 753 8.29 -25.08 -4.00
N ARG A 754 8.58 -26.36 -4.26
CA ARG A 754 9.86 -27.02 -3.99
C ARG A 754 10.51 -27.22 -5.32
N ASP A 755 11.83 -27.10 -5.36
CA ASP A 755 12.62 -27.45 -6.55
C ASP A 755 12.50 -28.95 -6.78
N LYS A 756 11.49 -29.38 -7.52
CA LYS A 756 11.64 -30.59 -8.33
C LYS A 756 12.58 -30.17 -9.47
N GLY A 757 13.87 -30.23 -9.18
CA GLY A 757 14.90 -30.04 -10.19
C GLY A 757 14.59 -30.89 -11.42
N ILE A 758 14.93 -30.37 -12.59
CA ILE A 758 14.79 -31.04 -13.89
C ILE A 758 15.79 -32.21 -13.94
N TYR A 759 15.53 -33.26 -13.18
CA TYR A 759 16.11 -34.59 -13.31
C TYR A 759 15.07 -35.58 -12.78
N GLY A 760 14.05 -35.82 -13.61
CA GLY A 760 13.36 -37.11 -13.65
C GLY A 760 14.21 -38.14 -14.36
#